data_AF-A0A535JB99-F1
#
_entry.id   AF-A0A535JB99-F1
#
_cell.length_a   1.000
_cell.length_b   1.000
_cell.length_c   1.000
_cell.angle_alpha   90.00
_cell.angle_beta   90.00
_cell.angle_gamma   90.00
#
_symmetry.space_group_name_H-M   'P 1'
#
loop_
_entity.id
_entity.type
_entity.pdbx_description
1 polymer ?
#
loop_
_entity_poly.entity_id
_entity_poly.type
_entity_poly.pdbx_seq_one_letter_code
_entity_poly.pdbx_strand_id
1 'polypeptide(L)'
;MRLRTALLALAWVVVPILTAAQTIGGDIDLSSLRLPAGFLEMSDLAIGGDPGGGLTAIAQTTLNGAATDVLVAVTPGADGKRVLTLALRPNDWSLTKAIPALANPALGDMTLSDVTLVLTYQDVRISSADLTDDQYAFYRKVYNADDFTLVLKPGVNLIAAIPVDRLSANNPLVVVMNALGIERGTVLLQGTLGKSLSTLGSGAGAGAIKDLYLRAELPPMRPPGSPQWFRSGQLALELTGDPSVRLVGDMEVLVDQADLQFFLAAMLARTGASLSGGMKAVRPWVAPFGIQWLTMKTVILKIGITPTGSVALGFAGAAVIGEKDIDVAVALAVSPAGVPTNFMMKGESDSGVGISDLARVQAGMAGAREAAAGATGLGSGAPLIPLDALPDIQIRALALQFAPQPDLDLGIERGFKVKGRLWIPTGSGRDMRNFAGVDAEVSDQGMWVRGDLSAFQLGPLTWDDAKLDLTATRQDQHLIVKGQVKLGTSRQLVDLSMSRDALRFKTETELFNLFHASLTAQSAFDLRNPSFAVDAIVSNDFGEFVQPVLRDGIVRFASTGQGIVNGAETALGATRQALAMGQATAAQLRAVLATQRANAEAAWRAAQARTTSALADANAARAARDAAQRLWQGTPLRQPALRAARHAEFVRLAAVFAARVAQYATLQTGANARRAILDAIPPVDKNVLLLRADAAVAELRSRLEEAQRSLNALATRYAQMIAAVKAGADPLAIEHAEFHANLAVVQGGGATSWILRGTFVGQPFELKRELDFGSPAQAVAAILTGLVQG
;
A
#
# COMPACT_ATOMS: atom_id res chain seq x y z
N MET A 1 4.27 28.31 -16.67
CA MET A 1 5.34 28.99 -15.88
C MET A 1 4.97 28.92 -14.40
N ARG A 2 5.87 28.55 -13.48
CA ARG A 2 5.54 28.51 -12.03
C ARG A 2 5.35 29.95 -11.53
N LEU A 3 4.22 30.25 -10.88
CA LEU A 3 3.81 31.59 -10.40
C LEU A 3 4.93 32.29 -9.61
N ARG A 4 5.63 31.53 -8.75
CA ARG A 4 6.78 32.00 -7.97
C ARG A 4 7.90 32.57 -8.85
N THR A 5 8.19 31.97 -10.00
CA THR A 5 9.25 32.42 -10.92
C THR A 5 8.87 33.70 -11.64
N ALA A 6 7.59 33.86 -12.02
CA ALA A 6 7.07 35.08 -12.65
C ALA A 6 7.01 36.25 -11.65
N LEU A 7 6.51 36.03 -10.43
CA LEU A 7 6.48 37.05 -9.38
C LEU A 7 7.87 37.40 -8.84
N LEU A 8 8.81 36.44 -8.77
CA LEU A 8 10.21 36.74 -8.44
C LEU A 8 10.89 37.55 -9.54
N ALA A 9 10.64 37.26 -10.82
CA ALA A 9 11.14 38.07 -11.93
C ALA A 9 10.56 39.49 -11.88
N LEU A 10 9.26 39.62 -11.59
CA LEU A 10 8.61 40.92 -11.38
C LEU A 10 9.24 41.66 -10.19
N ALA A 11 9.42 40.99 -9.05
CA ALA A 11 10.06 41.57 -7.86
C ALA A 11 11.50 42.02 -8.13
N TRP A 12 12.28 41.26 -8.90
CA TRP A 12 13.66 41.62 -9.26
C TRP A 12 13.77 42.86 -10.15
N VAL A 13 12.73 43.19 -10.91
CA VAL A 13 12.71 44.39 -11.76
C VAL A 13 12.01 45.55 -11.05
N VAL A 14 10.88 45.29 -10.41
CA VAL A 14 10.02 46.31 -9.81
C VAL A 14 10.55 46.79 -8.47
N VAL A 15 11.10 45.92 -7.61
CA VAL A 15 11.61 46.34 -6.29
C VAL A 15 12.76 47.35 -6.41
N PRO A 16 13.83 47.13 -7.22
CA PRO A 16 14.91 48.10 -7.36
C PRO A 16 14.47 49.46 -7.93
N ILE A 17 13.51 49.43 -8.86
CA ILE A 17 12.95 50.62 -9.51
C ILE A 17 12.08 51.40 -8.52
N LEU A 18 11.29 50.71 -7.68
CA LEU A 18 10.50 51.32 -6.62
C LEU A 18 11.38 51.89 -5.49
N THR A 19 12.49 51.25 -5.13
CA THR A 19 13.47 51.84 -4.19
C THR A 19 14.19 53.06 -4.77
N ALA A 20 14.44 53.08 -6.09
CA ALA A 20 14.99 54.25 -6.78
C ALA A 20 13.96 55.40 -6.90
N ALA A 21 12.67 55.09 -7.04
CA ALA A 21 11.58 56.08 -7.10
C ALA A 21 11.42 56.86 -5.78
N GLN A 22 11.53 56.16 -4.63
CA GLN A 22 11.49 56.79 -3.30
C GLN A 22 12.62 57.78 -3.05
N THR A 23 13.72 57.72 -3.81
CA THR A 23 14.90 58.57 -3.62
C THR A 23 14.94 59.80 -4.53
N ILE A 24 14.13 59.87 -5.61
CA ILE A 24 14.33 60.89 -6.67
C ILE A 24 13.07 61.75 -6.96
N GLY A 25 11.86 61.35 -6.59
CA GLY A 25 10.68 62.23 -6.68
C GLY A 25 10.39 62.76 -8.10
N GLY A 26 10.64 61.96 -9.15
CA GLY A 26 10.35 62.31 -10.54
C GLY A 26 9.84 61.11 -11.34
N ASP A 27 9.10 61.39 -12.41
CA ASP A 27 8.51 60.40 -13.33
C ASP A 27 9.57 59.43 -13.86
N ILE A 28 9.35 58.12 -13.67
CA ILE A 28 10.23 57.07 -14.16
C ILE A 28 9.64 56.49 -15.45
N ASP A 29 10.33 56.65 -16.57
CA ASP A 29 9.99 56.00 -17.83
C ASP A 29 10.35 54.50 -17.76
N LEU A 30 9.31 53.66 -17.80
CA LEU A 30 9.40 52.21 -17.65
C LEU A 30 9.10 51.44 -18.94
N SER A 31 9.23 52.10 -20.09
CA SER A 31 9.20 51.49 -21.44
C SER A 31 10.22 50.34 -21.65
N SER A 32 11.10 50.07 -20.68
CA SER A 32 12.10 49.01 -20.70
C SER A 32 11.75 47.73 -19.90
N LEU A 33 10.59 47.67 -19.24
CA LEU A 33 10.10 46.49 -18.51
C LEU A 33 9.64 45.38 -19.49
N ARG A 34 10.60 44.66 -20.09
CA ARG A 34 10.31 43.52 -20.99
C ARG A 34 9.82 42.31 -20.20
N LEU A 35 8.53 42.27 -19.92
CA LEU A 35 7.82 41.02 -19.63
C LEU A 35 7.81 40.13 -20.89
N PRO A 36 7.66 38.80 -20.78
CA PRO A 36 7.59 37.91 -21.94
C PRO A 36 6.54 38.41 -22.94
N ALA A 37 6.89 38.43 -24.23
CA ALA A 37 6.00 38.92 -25.29
C ALA A 37 4.60 38.26 -25.17
N GLY A 38 3.56 39.08 -25.00
CA GLY A 38 2.17 38.65 -24.87
C GLY A 38 1.62 38.47 -23.45
N PHE A 39 2.36 38.79 -22.37
CA PHE A 39 1.84 38.65 -21.00
C PHE A 39 1.21 39.92 -20.42
N LEU A 40 1.90 41.08 -20.43
CA LEU A 40 1.35 42.38 -20.02
C LEU A 40 2.16 43.50 -20.71
N GLU A 41 1.58 44.20 -21.69
CA GLU A 41 2.11 45.50 -22.15
C GLU A 41 1.45 46.58 -21.28
N MET A 42 2.25 47.29 -20.48
CA MET A 42 1.74 48.29 -19.53
C MET A 42 1.86 49.70 -20.11
N SER A 43 0.77 50.46 -20.11
CA SER A 43 0.73 51.91 -20.37
C SER A 43 0.34 52.67 -19.10
N ASP A 44 0.62 53.97 -19.05
CA ASP A 44 0.11 54.89 -18.02
C ASP A 44 0.45 54.50 -16.57
N LEU A 45 1.73 54.15 -16.34
CA LEU A 45 2.23 53.70 -15.06
C LEU A 45 2.45 54.88 -14.08
N ALA A 46 1.69 54.91 -12.99
CA ALA A 46 1.85 55.84 -11.87
C ALA A 46 2.39 55.10 -10.64
N ILE A 47 3.41 55.63 -9.97
CA ILE A 47 4.01 55.04 -8.77
C ILE A 47 3.65 55.91 -7.56
N GLY A 48 3.02 55.30 -6.56
CA GLY A 48 2.69 55.91 -5.27
C GLY A 48 3.51 55.30 -4.15
N GLY A 49 3.83 56.09 -3.13
CA GLY A 49 4.50 55.63 -1.93
C GLY A 49 3.90 56.30 -0.70
N ASP A 50 3.68 55.52 0.35
CA ASP A 50 3.23 56.03 1.65
C ASP A 50 4.45 56.20 2.60
N PRO A 51 4.55 57.28 3.39
CA PRO A 51 5.51 57.39 4.50
C PRO A 51 5.58 56.17 5.44
N GLY A 52 4.55 55.33 5.51
CA GLY A 52 4.54 54.04 6.22
C GLY A 52 5.33 52.89 5.57
N GLY A 53 5.94 53.10 4.39
CA GLY A 53 6.78 52.11 3.70
C GLY A 53 6.04 51.16 2.75
N GLY A 54 4.76 51.44 2.45
CA GLY A 54 4.00 50.81 1.38
C GLY A 54 4.37 51.39 0.02
N LEU A 55 4.52 50.52 -0.99
CA LEU A 55 4.82 50.89 -2.36
C LEU A 55 3.70 50.38 -3.27
N THR A 56 3.09 51.28 -4.04
CA THR A 56 2.05 50.96 -5.03
C THR A 56 2.47 51.44 -6.41
N ALA A 57 2.06 50.71 -7.44
CA ALA A 57 2.15 51.15 -8.81
C ALA A 57 0.86 50.77 -9.54
N ILE A 58 0.24 51.74 -10.20
CA ILE A 58 -0.99 51.56 -10.97
C ILE A 58 -0.65 51.72 -12.46
N ALA A 59 -1.18 50.84 -13.32
CA ALA A 59 -1.00 50.94 -14.76
C ALA A 59 -2.27 50.49 -15.50
N GLN A 60 -2.29 50.66 -16.81
CA GLN A 60 -3.28 50.01 -17.69
C GLN A 60 -2.60 49.00 -18.61
N THR A 61 -3.31 47.94 -18.96
CA THR A 61 -2.85 46.88 -19.86
C THR A 61 -4.02 46.23 -20.59
N THR A 62 -3.77 45.22 -21.41
CA THR A 62 -4.80 44.40 -22.04
C THR A 62 -4.66 42.94 -21.63
N LEU A 63 -5.73 42.34 -21.10
CA LEU A 63 -5.81 40.92 -20.77
C LEU A 63 -6.90 40.26 -21.62
N ASN A 64 -6.55 39.28 -22.45
CA ASN A 64 -7.49 38.60 -23.37
C ASN A 64 -8.32 39.57 -24.26
N GLY A 65 -7.74 40.70 -24.66
CA GLY A 65 -8.41 41.71 -25.49
C GLY A 65 -9.25 42.74 -24.72
N ALA A 66 -9.36 42.63 -23.40
CA ALA A 66 -10.04 43.61 -22.55
C ALA A 66 -9.03 44.58 -21.91
N ALA A 67 -9.35 45.88 -21.92
CA ALA A 67 -8.64 46.88 -21.13
C ALA A 67 -8.69 46.49 -19.65
N THR A 68 -7.54 46.57 -18.97
CA THR A 68 -7.33 46.02 -17.63
C THR A 68 -6.54 47.01 -16.78
N ASP A 69 -7.10 47.43 -15.66
CA ASP A 69 -6.35 48.21 -14.66
C ASP A 69 -5.44 47.26 -13.88
N VAL A 70 -4.21 47.68 -13.64
CA VAL A 70 -3.20 46.92 -12.90
C VAL A 70 -2.84 47.66 -11.63
N LEU A 71 -2.75 46.94 -10.52
CA LEU A 71 -2.17 47.43 -9.27
C LEU A 71 -1.08 46.45 -8.82
N VAL A 72 0.15 46.94 -8.72
CA VAL A 72 1.26 46.25 -8.06
C VAL A 72 1.43 46.86 -6.69
N ALA A 73 1.36 46.05 -5.63
CA ALA A 73 1.51 46.58 -4.28
C ALA A 73 2.39 45.68 -3.41
N VAL A 74 3.20 46.31 -2.56
CA VAL A 74 3.96 45.64 -1.50
C VAL A 74 3.25 45.89 -0.18
N THR A 75 2.70 44.84 0.41
CA THR A 75 1.84 44.89 1.61
C THR A 75 2.49 44.11 2.75
N PRO A 76 2.33 44.51 4.02
CA PRO A 76 2.71 43.66 5.15
C PRO A 76 1.93 42.34 5.13
N GLY A 77 2.63 41.22 5.15
CA GLY A 77 2.07 39.88 5.25
C GLY A 77 1.69 39.52 6.68
N ALA A 78 0.94 38.43 6.85
CA ALA A 78 0.50 37.97 8.16
C ALA A 78 1.65 37.60 9.12
N ASP A 79 2.86 37.35 8.60
CA ASP A 79 4.09 37.09 9.36
C ASP A 79 4.98 38.33 9.54
N GLY A 80 4.48 39.53 9.19
CA GLY A 80 5.21 40.79 9.24
C GLY A 80 6.18 41.03 8.07
N LYS A 81 6.30 40.10 7.10
CA LYS A 81 7.17 40.27 5.93
C LYS A 81 6.46 41.00 4.80
N ARG A 82 7.22 41.69 3.95
CA ARG A 82 6.67 42.38 2.76
C ARG A 82 6.24 41.38 1.68
N VAL A 83 4.97 41.39 1.32
CA VAL A 83 4.34 40.54 0.30
C VAL A 83 4.06 41.36 -0.96
N LEU A 84 4.50 40.84 -2.11
CA LEU A 84 4.16 41.43 -3.40
C LEU A 84 2.83 40.87 -3.89
N THR A 85 1.90 41.76 -4.21
CA THR A 85 0.62 41.45 -4.83
C THR A 85 0.54 42.11 -6.20
N LEU A 86 -0.04 41.40 -7.17
CA LEU A 86 -0.36 41.92 -8.50
C LEU A 86 -1.86 41.73 -8.71
N ALA A 87 -2.62 42.82 -8.69
CA ALA A 87 -4.04 42.84 -8.97
C ALA A 87 -4.30 43.32 -10.40
N LEU A 88 -5.24 42.66 -11.09
CA LEU A 88 -5.65 42.92 -12.46
C LEU A 88 -7.17 43.03 -12.48
N ARG A 89 -7.71 44.15 -12.95
CA ARG A 89 -9.15 44.39 -13.10
C ARG A 89 -9.52 44.59 -14.57
N PRO A 90 -9.84 43.51 -15.30
CA PRO A 90 -10.31 43.61 -16.68
C PRO A 90 -11.73 44.19 -16.75
N ASN A 91 -11.98 45.05 -17.75
CA ASN A 91 -13.28 45.68 -17.99
C ASN A 91 -14.31 44.70 -18.61
N ASP A 92 -13.85 43.63 -19.26
CA ASP A 92 -14.69 42.54 -19.76
C ASP A 92 -14.02 41.19 -19.46
N TRP A 93 -14.63 40.40 -18.58
CA TRP A 93 -14.11 39.09 -18.21
C TRP A 93 -15.25 38.12 -17.86
N SER A 94 -15.10 36.87 -18.27
CA SER A 94 -16.10 35.82 -18.02
C SER A 94 -15.43 34.57 -17.47
N LEU A 95 -15.95 34.06 -16.35
CA LEU A 95 -15.46 32.85 -15.69
C LEU A 95 -15.57 31.62 -16.59
N THR A 96 -16.67 31.50 -17.36
CA THR A 96 -16.89 30.37 -18.26
C THR A 96 -16.03 30.46 -19.52
N LYS A 97 -15.67 31.66 -19.99
CA LYS A 97 -14.66 31.85 -21.06
C LYS A 97 -13.25 31.53 -20.57
N ALA A 98 -12.90 31.94 -19.35
CA ALA A 98 -11.58 31.72 -18.77
C ALA A 98 -11.36 30.26 -18.35
N ILE A 99 -12.40 29.59 -17.87
CA ILE A 99 -12.37 28.18 -17.43
C ILE A 99 -13.57 27.43 -18.06
N PRO A 100 -13.45 26.97 -19.32
CA PRO A 100 -14.55 26.28 -20.03
C PRO A 100 -15.08 25.03 -19.31
N ALA A 101 -14.25 24.38 -18.48
CA ALA A 101 -14.65 23.24 -17.66
C ALA A 101 -15.79 23.56 -16.66
N LEU A 102 -15.96 24.84 -16.29
CA LEU A 102 -17.01 25.30 -15.37
C LEU A 102 -18.35 25.63 -16.06
N ALA A 103 -18.50 25.37 -17.36
CA ALA A 103 -19.75 25.64 -18.07
C ALA A 103 -20.92 24.78 -17.52
N ASN A 104 -21.72 25.33 -16.61
CA ASN A 104 -22.89 24.69 -16.00
C ASN A 104 -24.15 25.53 -16.34
N PRO A 105 -25.30 24.93 -16.68
CA PRO A 105 -26.55 25.68 -16.87
C PRO A 105 -26.90 26.64 -15.72
N ALA A 106 -26.60 26.27 -14.48
CA ALA A 106 -26.79 27.12 -13.30
C ALA A 106 -25.91 28.40 -13.31
N LEU A 107 -24.82 28.39 -14.08
CA LEU A 107 -23.88 29.50 -14.25
C LEU A 107 -24.07 30.22 -15.60
N GLY A 108 -24.97 29.75 -16.46
CA GLY A 108 -25.11 30.23 -17.85
C GLY A 108 -25.53 31.69 -17.96
N ASP A 109 -26.44 32.13 -17.07
CA ASP A 109 -26.93 33.52 -16.99
C ASP A 109 -26.13 34.37 -15.97
N MET A 110 -25.15 33.77 -15.29
CA MET A 110 -24.46 34.41 -14.17
C MET A 110 -23.28 35.25 -14.67
N THR A 111 -23.53 36.52 -14.98
CA THR A 111 -22.50 37.50 -15.33
C THR A 111 -21.82 38.02 -14.06
N LEU A 112 -20.51 37.83 -13.93
CA LEU A 112 -19.74 38.47 -12.87
C LEU A 112 -19.51 39.94 -13.21
N SER A 113 -19.66 40.84 -12.24
CA SER A 113 -19.26 42.25 -12.34
C SER A 113 -18.01 42.51 -11.50
N ASP A 114 -17.30 43.59 -11.83
CA ASP A 114 -16.18 44.13 -11.05
C ASP A 114 -15.06 43.11 -10.79
N VAL A 115 -14.81 42.25 -11.78
CA VAL A 115 -13.85 41.15 -11.70
C VAL A 115 -12.45 41.67 -11.40
N THR A 116 -11.88 41.20 -10.31
CA THR A 116 -10.53 41.50 -9.87
C THR A 116 -9.76 40.20 -9.65
N LEU A 117 -8.66 40.02 -10.39
CA LEU A 117 -7.74 38.89 -10.25
C LEU A 117 -6.52 39.33 -9.45
N VAL A 118 -6.21 38.67 -8.34
CA VAL A 118 -5.08 39.05 -7.47
C VAL A 118 -4.10 37.89 -7.32
N LEU A 119 -2.86 38.10 -7.77
CA LEU A 119 -1.79 37.14 -7.71
C LEU A 119 -0.92 37.42 -6.48
N THR A 120 -0.69 36.38 -5.68
CA THR A 120 0.22 36.42 -4.53
C THR A 120 0.88 35.06 -4.33
N TYR A 121 2.03 35.03 -3.67
CA TYR A 121 2.75 33.81 -3.32
C TYR A 121 2.62 33.44 -1.82
N GLN A 122 1.97 34.30 -1.03
CA GLN A 122 1.75 34.14 0.42
C GLN A 122 0.31 34.47 0.78
N ASP A 123 -0.14 33.96 1.94
CA ASP A 123 -1.40 34.36 2.54
C ASP A 123 -1.35 35.85 2.92
N VAL A 124 -2.37 36.61 2.52
CA VAL A 124 -2.56 38.01 2.90
C VAL A 124 -3.92 38.12 3.59
N ARG A 125 -3.94 38.76 4.77
CA ARG A 125 -5.17 39.15 5.46
C ARG A 125 -4.95 40.55 6.02
N ILE A 126 -5.55 41.56 5.40
CA ILE A 126 -5.36 42.96 5.78
C ILE A 126 -6.71 43.68 5.83
N SER A 127 -6.89 44.52 6.84
CA SER A 127 -8.08 45.36 6.99
C SER A 127 -8.02 46.51 5.97
N SER A 128 -9.18 47.00 5.52
CA SER A 128 -9.27 48.17 4.64
C SER A 128 -8.62 49.42 5.24
N ALA A 129 -8.60 49.54 6.58
CA ALA A 129 -7.95 50.62 7.31
C ALA A 129 -6.41 50.60 7.24
N ASP A 130 -5.82 49.44 6.92
CA ASP A 130 -4.36 49.24 6.85
C ASP A 130 -3.86 49.23 5.39
N LEU A 131 -4.76 49.40 4.41
CA LEU A 131 -4.42 49.53 3.00
C LEU A 131 -3.93 50.95 2.70
N THR A 132 -2.99 51.10 1.78
CA THR A 132 -2.67 52.44 1.25
C THR A 132 -3.86 53.03 0.50
N ASP A 133 -3.93 54.35 0.34
CA ASP A 133 -5.03 55.03 -0.35
C ASP A 133 -5.32 54.44 -1.75
N ASP A 134 -4.28 54.14 -2.51
CA ASP A 134 -4.38 53.49 -3.83
C ASP A 134 -4.97 52.07 -3.74
N GLN A 135 -4.49 51.27 -2.79
CA GLN A 135 -5.01 49.91 -2.58
C GLN A 135 -6.46 49.96 -2.12
N TYR A 136 -6.78 50.85 -1.18
CA TYR A 136 -8.12 51.07 -0.68
C TYR A 136 -9.06 51.48 -1.81
N ALA A 137 -8.70 52.49 -2.62
CA ALA A 137 -9.48 52.95 -3.75
C ALA A 137 -9.66 51.85 -4.83
N PHE A 138 -8.65 51.00 -5.04
CA PHE A 138 -8.72 49.89 -5.98
C PHE A 138 -9.70 48.80 -5.52
N TYR A 139 -9.58 48.33 -4.27
CA TYR A 139 -10.38 47.23 -3.74
C TYR A 139 -11.79 47.66 -3.27
N ARG A 140 -11.96 48.89 -2.78
CA ARG A 140 -13.28 49.45 -2.40
C ARG A 140 -14.30 49.33 -3.52
N LYS A 141 -13.85 49.48 -4.78
CA LYS A 141 -14.71 49.35 -5.97
C LYS A 141 -15.31 47.94 -6.13
N VAL A 142 -14.55 46.87 -5.85
CA VAL A 142 -15.05 45.48 -5.98
C VAL A 142 -15.80 45.00 -4.74
N TYR A 143 -15.38 45.40 -3.54
CA TYR A 143 -16.09 45.05 -2.30
C TYR A 143 -17.39 45.85 -2.14
N ASN A 144 -17.49 47.02 -2.77
CA ASN A 144 -18.63 47.94 -2.66
C ASN A 144 -19.00 48.25 -1.19
N ALA A 145 -17.99 48.35 -0.33
CA ALA A 145 -18.10 48.62 1.09
C ALA A 145 -16.96 49.52 1.55
N ASP A 146 -17.22 50.39 2.53
CA ASP A 146 -16.20 51.28 3.11
C ASP A 146 -15.23 50.52 4.01
N ASP A 147 -15.72 49.49 4.70
CA ASP A 147 -14.94 48.59 5.55
C ASP A 147 -14.95 47.17 4.97
N PHE A 148 -13.76 46.61 4.73
CA PHE A 148 -13.61 45.25 4.23
C PHE A 148 -12.29 44.62 4.70
N THR A 149 -12.18 43.30 4.60
CA THR A 149 -10.92 42.58 4.84
C THR A 149 -10.50 41.91 3.55
N LEU A 150 -9.33 42.29 3.04
CA LEU A 150 -8.74 41.63 1.88
C LEU A 150 -8.12 40.30 2.31
N VAL A 151 -8.69 39.19 1.84
CA VAL A 151 -8.21 37.83 2.12
C VAL A 151 -7.69 37.20 0.83
N LEU A 152 -6.39 36.94 0.75
CA LEU A 152 -5.74 36.32 -0.40
C LEU A 152 -5.03 35.04 0.00
N LYS A 153 -5.16 34.00 -0.82
CA LYS A 153 -4.42 32.74 -0.72
C LYS A 153 -3.26 32.68 -1.71
N PRO A 154 -2.20 31.89 -1.45
CA PRO A 154 -1.13 31.68 -2.42
C PRO A 154 -1.68 31.14 -3.75
N GLY A 155 -1.47 31.87 -4.85
CA GLY A 155 -2.03 31.55 -6.15
C GLY A 155 -2.63 32.75 -6.89
N VAL A 156 -3.58 32.44 -7.78
CA VAL A 156 -4.45 33.41 -8.44
C VAL A 156 -5.75 33.47 -7.65
N ASN A 157 -6.08 34.62 -7.08
CA ASN A 157 -7.34 34.87 -6.38
C ASN A 157 -8.32 35.57 -7.32
N LEU A 158 -9.60 35.29 -7.16
CA LEU A 158 -10.69 35.99 -7.83
C LEU A 158 -11.53 36.68 -6.76
N ILE A 159 -11.81 37.95 -6.98
CA ILE A 159 -12.79 38.73 -6.23
C ILE A 159 -13.73 39.33 -7.28
N ALA A 160 -15.01 39.05 -7.19
CA ALA A 160 -16.00 39.51 -8.15
C ALA A 160 -17.36 39.68 -7.48
N ALA A 161 -18.23 40.47 -8.08
CA ALA A 161 -19.61 40.65 -7.66
C ALA A 161 -20.55 39.80 -8.53
N ILE A 162 -21.55 39.18 -7.91
CA ILE A 162 -22.67 38.53 -8.59
C ILE A 162 -23.91 39.44 -8.39
N PRO A 163 -24.36 40.16 -9.42
CA PRO A 163 -25.58 40.96 -9.36
C PRO A 163 -26.80 40.03 -9.48
N VAL A 164 -27.23 39.43 -8.37
CA VAL A 164 -28.32 38.46 -8.33
C VAL A 164 -29.66 39.10 -8.74
N ASP A 165 -29.81 40.41 -8.53
CA ASP A 165 -30.95 41.22 -8.96
C ASP A 165 -31.15 41.25 -10.48
N ARG A 166 -30.08 41.03 -11.26
CA ARG A 166 -30.12 41.00 -12.73
C ARG A 166 -30.34 39.61 -13.32
N LEU A 167 -30.39 38.57 -12.49
CA LEU A 167 -30.64 37.20 -12.95
C LEU A 167 -32.10 37.02 -13.38
N SER A 168 -32.32 36.15 -14.36
CA SER A 168 -33.66 35.81 -14.85
C SER A 168 -34.52 35.24 -13.71
N ALA A 169 -35.83 35.54 -13.70
CA ALA A 169 -36.74 35.08 -12.64
C ALA A 169 -36.82 33.54 -12.51
N ASN A 170 -36.54 32.83 -13.62
CA ASN A 170 -36.49 31.38 -13.70
C ASN A 170 -35.12 30.79 -13.35
N ASN A 171 -34.13 31.62 -13.01
CA ASN A 171 -32.82 31.14 -12.61
C ASN A 171 -32.96 30.31 -11.30
N PRO A 172 -32.37 29.10 -11.22
CA PRO A 172 -32.48 28.23 -10.05
C PRO A 172 -32.10 28.91 -8.73
N LEU A 173 -31.08 29.79 -8.75
CA LEU A 173 -30.65 30.52 -7.56
C LEU A 173 -31.72 31.54 -7.11
N VAL A 174 -32.35 32.25 -8.04
CA VAL A 174 -33.42 33.21 -7.74
C VAL A 174 -34.64 32.50 -7.15
N VAL A 175 -35.01 31.33 -7.69
CA VAL A 175 -36.12 30.52 -7.16
C VAL A 175 -35.85 30.10 -5.70
N VAL A 176 -34.63 29.62 -5.41
CA VAL A 176 -34.24 29.22 -4.05
C VAL A 176 -34.19 30.41 -3.10
N MET A 177 -33.60 31.54 -3.51
CA MET A 177 -33.53 32.74 -2.68
C MET A 177 -34.91 33.29 -2.32
N ASN A 178 -35.86 33.26 -3.25
CA ASN A 178 -37.25 33.66 -2.97
C ASN A 178 -37.93 32.72 -1.99
N ALA A 179 -37.75 31.40 -2.17
CA ALA A 179 -38.36 30.41 -1.29
C ALA A 179 -37.85 30.52 0.16
N LEU A 180 -36.56 30.86 0.32
CA LEU A 180 -35.90 31.01 1.62
C LEU A 180 -35.92 32.44 2.16
N GLY A 181 -36.54 33.39 1.44
CA GLY A 181 -36.62 34.81 1.82
C GLY A 181 -35.25 35.48 2.00
N ILE A 182 -34.28 35.10 1.16
CA ILE A 182 -32.96 35.74 1.12
C ILE A 182 -33.09 37.03 0.29
N GLU A 183 -32.65 38.15 0.87
CA GLU A 183 -32.66 39.45 0.19
C GLU A 183 -31.81 39.41 -1.09
N ARG A 184 -32.36 39.94 -2.18
CA ARG A 184 -31.65 40.02 -3.47
C ARG A 184 -30.76 41.25 -3.48
N GLY A 185 -29.55 41.10 -3.98
CA GLY A 185 -28.59 42.18 -4.12
C GLY A 185 -27.33 41.70 -4.81
N THR A 186 -26.26 42.47 -4.66
CA THR A 186 -24.94 42.07 -5.11
C THR A 186 -24.30 41.16 -4.07
N VAL A 187 -23.91 39.95 -4.49
CA VAL A 187 -23.23 38.97 -3.64
C VAL A 187 -21.75 38.92 -4.01
N LEU A 188 -20.86 39.06 -3.02
CA LEU A 188 -19.42 38.97 -3.24
C LEU A 188 -18.98 37.52 -3.43
N LEU A 189 -18.42 37.21 -4.59
CA LEU A 189 -17.74 35.95 -4.88
C LEU A 189 -16.23 36.14 -4.70
N GLN A 190 -15.65 35.37 -3.77
CA GLN A 190 -14.22 35.44 -3.51
C GLN A 190 -13.59 34.04 -3.36
N GLY A 191 -12.31 33.92 -3.71
CA GLY A 191 -11.55 32.71 -3.48
C GLY A 191 -10.35 32.56 -4.39
N THR A 192 -9.91 31.32 -4.60
CA THR A 192 -8.73 30.99 -5.43
C THR A 192 -9.12 30.24 -6.70
N LEU A 193 -8.54 30.64 -7.82
CA LEU A 193 -8.59 29.94 -9.10
C LEU A 193 -7.50 28.86 -9.23
N GLY A 194 -6.66 28.70 -8.19
CA GLY A 194 -5.56 27.75 -8.13
C GLY A 194 -4.17 28.39 -8.15
N LYS A 195 -3.13 27.54 -8.11
CA LYS A 195 -1.73 27.95 -7.89
C LYS A 195 -0.94 28.26 -9.17
N SER A 196 -1.55 28.11 -10.34
CA SER A 196 -0.87 28.24 -11.63
C SER A 196 -1.58 29.23 -12.55
N LEU A 197 -0.81 30.09 -13.21
CA LEU A 197 -1.30 30.97 -14.29
C LEU A 197 -1.87 30.22 -15.50
N SER A 198 -1.58 28.91 -15.61
CA SER A 198 -2.15 28.06 -16.67
C SER A 198 -3.66 27.85 -16.53
N THR A 199 -4.29 28.29 -15.44
CA THR A 199 -5.75 28.24 -15.24
C THR A 199 -6.51 29.34 -15.98
N LEU A 200 -5.82 30.40 -16.47
CA LEU A 200 -6.44 31.55 -17.13
C LEU A 200 -6.45 31.46 -18.68
N GLY A 201 -6.07 30.31 -19.25
CA GLY A 201 -5.98 30.09 -20.70
C GLY A 201 -6.87 28.97 -21.23
N SER A 202 -7.19 29.03 -22.52
CA SER A 202 -8.11 28.11 -23.24
C SER A 202 -7.69 26.63 -23.28
N GLY A 203 -6.54 26.27 -22.70
CA GLY A 203 -6.01 24.90 -22.61
C GLY A 203 -5.97 24.32 -21.20
N ALA A 204 -6.71 24.89 -20.24
CA ALA A 204 -6.77 24.41 -18.85
C ALA A 204 -7.38 22.99 -18.76
N GLY A 205 -6.53 21.96 -18.68
CA GLY A 205 -6.95 20.58 -18.43
C GLY A 205 -7.48 20.38 -17.01
N ALA A 206 -8.11 19.23 -16.73
CA ALA A 206 -8.72 18.90 -15.44
C ALA A 206 -7.79 19.05 -14.21
N GLY A 207 -6.46 18.93 -14.40
CA GLY A 207 -5.49 19.16 -13.33
C GLY A 207 -5.32 20.62 -12.90
N ALA A 208 -5.76 21.59 -13.72
CA ALA A 208 -5.63 23.02 -13.44
C ALA A 208 -6.71 23.53 -12.48
N ILE A 209 -7.90 22.90 -12.46
CA ILE A 209 -9.04 23.29 -11.64
C ILE A 209 -9.09 22.61 -10.27
N LYS A 210 -8.17 21.68 -9.95
CA LYS A 210 -8.17 20.93 -8.69
C LYS A 210 -8.11 21.82 -7.43
N ASP A 211 -7.40 22.93 -7.54
CA ASP A 211 -7.23 23.91 -6.44
C ASP A 211 -8.25 25.07 -6.54
N LEU A 212 -9.24 25.00 -7.43
CA LEU A 212 -10.31 26.00 -7.54
C LEU A 212 -11.23 25.92 -6.33
N TYR A 213 -11.41 27.04 -5.64
CA TYR A 213 -12.38 27.21 -4.58
C TYR A 213 -12.84 28.67 -4.55
N LEU A 214 -14.10 28.89 -4.92
CA LEU A 214 -14.76 30.19 -4.85
C LEU A 214 -15.99 30.06 -3.95
N ARG A 215 -16.22 31.06 -3.10
CA ARG A 215 -17.33 31.10 -2.17
C ARG A 215 -18.00 32.47 -2.20
N ALA A 216 -19.33 32.46 -2.27
CA ALA A 216 -20.18 33.63 -2.22
C ALA A 216 -21.18 33.47 -1.08
N GLU A 217 -20.98 34.20 0.01
CA GLU A 217 -21.89 34.15 1.16
C GLU A 217 -23.17 34.93 0.83
N LEU A 218 -24.31 34.26 0.92
CA LEU A 218 -25.60 34.88 0.71
C LEU A 218 -26.03 35.63 1.98
N PRO A 219 -26.88 36.66 1.83
CA PRO A 219 -27.51 37.30 2.98
C PRO A 219 -28.23 36.27 3.88
N PRO A 220 -28.39 36.56 5.18
CA PRO A 220 -29.11 35.69 6.08
C PRO A 220 -30.52 35.38 5.57
N MET A 221 -30.95 34.13 5.71
CA MET A 221 -32.25 33.70 5.23
C MET A 221 -33.36 34.10 6.21
N ARG A 222 -34.49 34.56 5.67
CA ARG A 222 -35.67 34.99 6.42
C ARG A 222 -36.93 34.42 5.74
N PRO A 223 -37.24 33.13 5.97
CA PRO A 223 -38.37 32.48 5.31
C PRO A 223 -39.66 33.31 5.45
N PRO A 224 -40.47 33.47 4.39
CA PRO A 224 -41.72 34.23 4.49
C PRO A 224 -42.64 33.67 5.58
N GLY A 225 -43.06 34.54 6.51
CA GLY A 225 -43.85 34.13 7.67
C GLY A 225 -43.06 33.42 8.76
N SER A 226 -41.72 33.58 8.79
CA SER A 226 -40.73 33.01 9.73
C SER A 226 -41.38 32.30 10.91
N PRO A 227 -41.58 30.97 10.81
CA PRO A 227 -42.22 30.20 11.85
C PRO A 227 -41.51 30.39 13.19
N GLN A 228 -42.24 30.30 14.31
CA GLN A 228 -41.66 30.50 15.65
C GLN A 228 -40.50 29.54 15.98
N TRP A 229 -40.42 28.41 15.27
CA TRP A 229 -39.33 27.46 15.38
C TRP A 229 -38.06 27.87 14.63
N PHE A 230 -38.09 28.82 13.69
CA PHE A 230 -36.90 29.26 12.96
C PHE A 230 -36.15 30.33 13.76
N ARG A 231 -34.82 30.18 13.92
CA ARG A 231 -33.97 31.14 14.65
C ARG A 231 -33.12 31.95 13.71
N SER A 232 -32.29 31.27 12.93
CA SER A 232 -31.34 31.90 12.03
C SER A 232 -30.98 30.94 10.90
N GLY A 233 -30.41 31.46 9.82
CA GLY A 233 -29.81 30.62 8.80
C GLY A 233 -28.99 31.44 7.81
N GLN A 234 -27.92 30.86 7.33
CA GLN A 234 -27.02 31.49 6.37
C GLN A 234 -26.56 30.46 5.35
N LEU A 235 -26.66 30.82 4.08
CA LEU A 235 -26.24 29.99 2.95
C LEU A 235 -25.06 30.64 2.23
N ALA A 236 -24.32 29.84 1.48
CA ALA A 236 -23.23 30.24 0.64
C ALA A 236 -23.24 29.42 -0.65
N LEU A 237 -22.95 30.08 -1.76
CA LEU A 237 -22.67 29.45 -3.04
C LEU A 237 -21.18 29.07 -3.10
N GLU A 238 -20.86 27.80 -3.25
CA GLU A 238 -19.50 27.29 -3.40
C GLU A 238 -19.29 26.73 -4.82
N LEU A 239 -18.22 27.16 -5.48
CA LEU A 239 -17.74 26.61 -6.75
C LEU A 239 -16.37 25.98 -6.51
N THR A 240 -16.23 24.70 -6.82
CA THR A 240 -14.98 23.95 -6.63
C THR A 240 -14.48 23.35 -7.94
N GLY A 241 -13.34 22.67 -7.91
CA GLY A 241 -12.76 21.97 -9.06
C GLY A 241 -13.61 20.82 -9.65
N ASP A 242 -14.68 20.41 -8.98
CA ASP A 242 -15.68 19.50 -9.52
C ASP A 242 -16.72 20.29 -10.35
N PRO A 243 -17.32 19.72 -11.42
CA PRO A 243 -18.27 20.42 -12.31
C PRO A 243 -19.65 20.70 -11.67
N SER A 244 -19.70 21.03 -10.38
CA SER A 244 -20.89 21.28 -9.59
C SER A 244 -20.84 22.63 -8.87
N VAL A 245 -21.97 23.32 -8.89
CA VAL A 245 -22.22 24.44 -7.98
C VAL A 245 -22.82 23.86 -6.71
N ARG A 246 -22.31 24.23 -5.54
CA ARG A 246 -22.84 23.80 -4.25
C ARG A 246 -23.51 24.99 -3.57
N LEU A 247 -24.67 24.76 -2.97
CA LEU A 247 -25.30 25.67 -2.03
C LEU A 247 -25.14 25.04 -0.65
N VAL A 248 -24.28 25.60 0.18
CA VAL A 248 -23.99 25.08 1.52
C VAL A 248 -24.40 26.09 2.57
N GLY A 249 -24.73 25.66 3.77
CA GLY A 249 -24.94 26.57 4.86
C GLY A 249 -25.50 25.90 6.09
N ASP A 250 -25.86 26.72 7.06
CA ASP A 250 -26.38 26.27 8.34
C ASP A 250 -27.68 27.00 8.65
N MET A 251 -28.55 26.32 9.37
CA MET A 251 -29.83 26.79 9.87
C MET A 251 -29.94 26.41 11.35
N GLU A 252 -30.47 27.31 12.16
CA GLU A 252 -30.79 27.07 13.55
C GLU A 252 -32.31 27.08 13.73
N VAL A 253 -32.82 26.02 14.38
CA VAL A 253 -34.25 25.86 14.66
C VAL A 253 -34.48 25.42 16.10
N LEU A 254 -35.59 25.86 16.69
CA LEU A 254 -36.09 25.42 17.97
C LEU A 254 -37.00 24.20 17.80
N VAL A 255 -36.62 23.06 18.36
CA VAL A 255 -37.44 21.84 18.45
C VAL A 255 -37.47 21.39 19.92
N ASP A 256 -38.65 21.17 20.48
CA ASP A 256 -38.82 20.73 21.88
C ASP A 256 -38.01 21.56 22.91
N GLN A 257 -38.03 22.88 22.77
CA GLN A 257 -37.28 23.85 23.60
C GLN A 257 -35.74 23.77 23.51
N ALA A 258 -35.20 22.99 22.57
CA ALA A 258 -33.77 22.95 22.27
C ALA A 258 -33.49 23.65 20.93
N ASP A 259 -32.50 24.55 20.91
CA ASP A 259 -31.96 25.09 19.67
C ASP A 259 -31.04 24.04 19.02
N LEU A 260 -31.40 23.63 17.82
CA LEU A 260 -30.74 22.61 17.03
C LEU A 260 -30.18 23.24 15.75
N GLN A 261 -28.90 23.00 15.51
CA GLN A 261 -28.23 23.45 14.29
C GLN A 261 -28.31 22.36 13.23
N PHE A 262 -28.75 22.74 12.03
CA PHE A 262 -28.82 21.91 10.85
C PHE A 262 -27.87 22.47 9.81
N PHE A 263 -27.06 21.63 9.19
CA PHE A 263 -26.38 22.00 7.96
C PHE A 263 -27.25 21.63 6.76
N LEU A 264 -27.14 22.39 5.70
CA LEU A 264 -27.74 22.15 4.40
C LEU A 264 -26.64 22.16 3.36
N ALA A 265 -26.61 21.17 2.48
CA ALA A 265 -25.73 21.12 1.34
C ALA A 265 -26.50 20.60 0.13
N ALA A 266 -26.79 21.49 -0.81
CA ALA A 266 -27.35 21.13 -2.10
C ALA A 266 -26.26 21.18 -3.16
N MET A 267 -26.02 20.08 -3.87
CA MET A 267 -25.14 20.05 -5.03
C MET A 267 -26.00 20.13 -6.30
N LEU A 268 -25.77 21.17 -7.11
CA LEU A 268 -26.34 21.35 -8.44
C LEU A 268 -25.28 20.93 -9.47
N ALA A 269 -25.28 19.63 -9.81
CA ALA A 269 -24.41 19.08 -10.84
C ALA A 269 -25.07 19.19 -12.22
N ARG A 270 -24.28 19.12 -13.30
CA ARG A 270 -24.81 19.07 -14.69
C ARG A 270 -25.79 17.92 -14.92
N THR A 271 -25.69 16.86 -14.11
CA THR A 271 -26.42 15.62 -14.29
C THR A 271 -27.52 15.42 -13.24
N GLY A 272 -27.63 16.21 -12.16
CA GLY A 272 -28.67 16.03 -11.15
C GLY A 272 -28.49 16.91 -9.90
N ALA A 273 -29.45 16.86 -8.98
CA ALA A 273 -29.45 17.65 -7.75
C ALA A 273 -29.49 16.76 -6.51
N SER A 274 -28.46 16.82 -5.65
CA SER A 274 -28.49 16.13 -4.35
C SER A 274 -28.64 17.13 -3.22
N LEU A 275 -29.56 16.88 -2.28
CA LEU A 275 -29.73 17.67 -1.07
C LEU A 275 -29.33 16.81 0.15
N SER A 276 -28.16 17.06 0.73
CA SER A 276 -27.85 16.56 2.06
C SER A 276 -28.18 17.63 3.09
N GLY A 277 -28.68 17.23 4.25
CA GLY A 277 -28.94 18.17 5.32
C GLY A 277 -29.17 17.44 6.63
N GLY A 278 -28.34 17.70 7.63
CA GLY A 278 -28.35 16.97 8.87
C GLY A 278 -28.32 17.89 10.08
N MET A 279 -28.83 17.41 11.20
CA MET A 279 -28.63 18.05 12.50
C MET A 279 -27.20 17.83 12.96
N LYS A 280 -26.42 18.91 13.02
CA LYS A 280 -25.14 18.94 13.70
C LYS A 280 -25.36 19.48 15.11
N ALA A 281 -25.70 18.59 16.03
CA ALA A 281 -25.93 18.98 17.41
C ALA A 281 -24.59 19.37 18.07
N VAL A 282 -24.43 20.67 18.40
CA VAL A 282 -23.25 21.19 19.15
C VAL A 282 -23.23 20.65 20.58
N ARG A 283 -24.40 20.27 21.12
CA ARG A 283 -24.59 19.56 22.39
C ARG A 283 -25.49 18.34 22.15
N PRO A 284 -25.33 17.22 22.89
CA PRO A 284 -26.20 16.06 22.73
C PRO A 284 -27.68 16.42 22.95
N TRP A 285 -28.56 16.01 22.05
CA TRP A 285 -30.01 16.13 22.19
C TRP A 285 -30.49 15.06 23.17
N VAL A 286 -30.68 15.47 24.43
CA VAL A 286 -31.12 14.61 25.53
C VAL A 286 -32.65 14.46 25.49
N ALA A 287 -33.14 13.24 25.67
CA ALA A 287 -34.55 12.88 25.67
C ALA A 287 -35.34 13.32 24.42
N PRO A 288 -34.84 13.05 23.20
CA PRO A 288 -35.52 13.46 21.99
C PRO A 288 -36.88 12.79 21.87
N PHE A 289 -37.88 13.51 21.34
CA PHE A 289 -39.25 13.03 21.17
C PHE A 289 -39.91 12.54 22.48
N GLY A 290 -39.42 13.01 23.63
CA GLY A 290 -39.92 12.63 24.96
C GLY A 290 -39.38 11.28 25.50
N ILE A 291 -38.40 10.65 24.83
CA ILE A 291 -37.84 9.35 25.23
C ILE A 291 -36.69 9.57 26.23
N GLN A 292 -36.96 9.54 27.53
CA GLN A 292 -35.99 9.91 28.58
C GLN A 292 -34.67 9.11 28.59
N TRP A 293 -34.67 7.87 28.07
CA TRP A 293 -33.50 6.99 28.06
C TRP A 293 -32.61 7.12 26.81
N LEU A 294 -32.97 8.01 25.88
CA LEU A 294 -32.27 8.21 24.61
C LEU A 294 -31.54 9.56 24.60
N THR A 295 -30.30 9.58 24.14
CA THR A 295 -29.55 10.82 23.86
C THR A 295 -28.92 10.73 22.48
N MET A 296 -29.17 11.71 21.61
CA MET A 296 -28.59 11.77 20.26
C MET A 296 -27.46 12.80 20.21
N LYS A 297 -26.22 12.35 19.98
CA LYS A 297 -25.03 13.21 19.85
C LYS A 297 -24.91 13.84 18.48
N THR A 298 -25.33 13.15 17.42
CA THR A 298 -25.29 13.64 16.04
C THR A 298 -26.40 12.96 15.26
N VAL A 299 -27.07 13.66 14.33
CA VAL A 299 -28.05 13.07 13.42
C VAL A 299 -27.90 13.68 12.04
N ILE A 300 -27.39 12.92 11.07
CA ILE A 300 -27.28 13.34 9.69
C ILE A 300 -28.42 12.70 8.91
N LEU A 301 -29.20 13.53 8.22
CA LEU A 301 -30.16 13.09 7.21
C LEU A 301 -29.60 13.44 5.83
N LYS A 302 -29.79 12.56 4.86
CA LYS A 302 -29.34 12.77 3.48
C LYS A 302 -30.46 12.40 2.53
N ILE A 303 -30.76 13.27 1.57
CA ILE A 303 -31.78 13.07 0.54
C ILE A 303 -31.18 13.45 -0.83
N GLY A 304 -30.46 12.53 -1.46
CA GLY A 304 -29.93 12.72 -2.80
C GLY A 304 -30.98 12.40 -3.87
N ILE A 305 -31.09 13.18 -4.94
CA ILE A 305 -31.83 12.81 -6.16
C ILE A 305 -30.82 12.69 -7.31
N THR A 306 -30.74 11.50 -7.90
CA THR A 306 -29.81 11.23 -8.99
C THR A 306 -30.38 11.64 -10.36
N PRO A 307 -29.52 11.84 -11.38
CA PRO A 307 -29.90 12.05 -12.78
C PRO A 307 -30.98 11.11 -13.31
N THR A 308 -30.94 9.86 -12.88
CA THR A 308 -31.85 8.79 -13.30
C THR A 308 -33.17 8.79 -12.53
N GLY A 309 -33.38 9.77 -11.64
CA GLY A 309 -34.54 9.89 -10.76
C GLY A 309 -34.50 9.01 -9.51
N SER A 310 -33.39 8.33 -9.23
CA SER A 310 -33.25 7.52 -8.01
C SER A 310 -33.08 8.42 -6.79
N VAL A 311 -33.78 8.12 -5.70
CA VAL A 311 -33.72 8.83 -4.42
C VAL A 311 -32.79 8.07 -3.47
N ALA A 312 -31.76 8.74 -2.96
CA ALA A 312 -30.84 8.24 -1.96
C ALA A 312 -31.21 8.83 -0.59
N LEU A 313 -31.68 7.98 0.31
CA LEU A 313 -31.97 8.32 1.70
C LEU A 313 -30.83 7.83 2.58
N GLY A 314 -30.33 8.69 3.46
CA GLY A 314 -29.27 8.36 4.39
C GLY A 314 -29.57 8.89 5.78
N PHE A 315 -29.26 8.08 6.79
CA PHE A 315 -29.33 8.42 8.20
C PHE A 315 -27.99 8.04 8.83
N ALA A 316 -27.38 8.95 9.58
CA ALA A 316 -26.30 8.59 10.50
C ALA A 316 -26.59 9.20 11.86
N GLY A 317 -26.38 8.45 12.92
CA GLY A 317 -26.62 8.91 14.26
C GLY A 317 -25.68 8.26 15.26
N ALA A 318 -25.17 9.09 16.16
CA ALA A 318 -24.47 8.65 17.35
C ALA A 318 -25.44 8.78 18.52
N ALA A 319 -25.80 7.67 19.15
CA ALA A 319 -26.76 7.63 20.25
C ALA A 319 -26.16 7.01 21.51
N VAL A 320 -26.70 7.41 22.66
CA VAL A 320 -26.50 6.72 23.93
C VAL A 320 -27.85 6.22 24.40
N ILE A 321 -27.95 4.91 24.64
CA ILE A 321 -29.12 4.25 25.21
C ILE A 321 -28.73 3.78 26.61
N GLY A 322 -29.25 4.44 27.65
CA GLY A 322 -28.79 4.21 29.03
C GLY A 322 -27.32 4.59 29.22
N GLU A 323 -26.45 3.58 29.41
CA GLU A 323 -24.99 3.75 29.53
C GLU A 323 -24.23 3.32 28.27
N LYS A 324 -24.93 2.80 27.25
CA LYS A 324 -24.32 2.19 26.06
C LYS A 324 -24.24 3.16 24.90
N ASP A 325 -23.05 3.30 24.33
CA ASP A 325 -22.79 4.01 23.08
C ASP A 325 -23.17 3.15 21.88
N ILE A 326 -23.91 3.73 20.93
CA ILE A 326 -24.28 3.08 19.69
C ILE A 326 -24.17 4.12 18.56
N ASP A 327 -23.24 3.88 17.65
CA ASP A 327 -23.09 4.66 16.42
C ASP A 327 -23.69 3.86 15.26
N VAL A 328 -24.68 4.41 14.59
CA VAL A 328 -25.40 3.75 13.48
C VAL A 328 -25.45 4.67 12.28
N ALA A 329 -25.13 4.16 11.11
CA ALA A 329 -25.40 4.80 9.83
C ALA A 329 -26.07 3.81 8.89
N VAL A 330 -27.08 4.27 8.17
CA VAL A 330 -27.82 3.49 7.17
C VAL A 330 -28.05 4.38 5.96
N ALA A 331 -27.83 3.85 4.77
CA ALA A 331 -28.19 4.51 3.52
C ALA A 331 -28.87 3.52 2.58
N LEU A 332 -29.90 4.01 1.89
CA LEU A 332 -30.71 3.27 0.96
C LEU A 332 -30.90 4.13 -0.29
N ALA A 333 -30.52 3.61 -1.45
CA ALA A 333 -30.86 4.20 -2.73
C ALA A 333 -32.00 3.41 -3.36
N VAL A 334 -33.02 4.12 -3.84
CA VAL A 334 -34.22 3.56 -4.47
C VAL A 334 -34.37 4.15 -5.86
N SER A 335 -34.53 3.30 -6.87
CA SER A 335 -34.82 3.71 -8.25
C SER A 335 -36.20 4.39 -8.37
N PRO A 336 -36.50 5.09 -9.49
CA PRO A 336 -37.83 5.65 -9.74
C PRO A 336 -38.97 4.62 -9.68
N ALA A 337 -38.67 3.35 -9.97
CA ALA A 337 -39.63 2.24 -9.90
C ALA A 337 -39.85 1.70 -8.47
N GLY A 338 -39.24 2.32 -7.45
CA GLY A 338 -39.36 1.88 -6.06
C GLY A 338 -38.45 0.70 -5.68
N VAL A 339 -37.56 0.26 -6.58
CA VAL A 339 -36.65 -0.87 -6.33
C VAL A 339 -35.38 -0.38 -5.64
N PRO A 340 -34.98 -0.94 -4.48
CA PRO A 340 -33.69 -0.68 -3.86
C PRO A 340 -32.54 -1.01 -4.82
N THR A 341 -31.70 -0.01 -5.11
CA THR A 341 -30.52 -0.17 -5.99
C THR A 341 -29.23 -0.25 -5.20
N ASN A 342 -29.21 0.25 -3.97
CA ASN A 342 -28.06 0.15 -3.08
C ASN A 342 -28.51 0.23 -1.62
N PHE A 343 -27.83 -0.52 -0.75
CA PHE A 343 -28.04 -0.50 0.69
C PHE A 343 -26.68 -0.53 1.38
N MET A 344 -26.50 0.37 2.35
CA MET A 344 -25.28 0.51 3.13
C MET A 344 -25.67 0.63 4.59
N MET A 345 -24.92 -0.01 5.48
CA MET A 345 -25.09 0.11 6.91
C MET A 345 -23.75 0.05 7.64
N LYS A 346 -23.68 0.75 8.76
CA LYS A 346 -22.61 0.73 9.75
C LYS A 346 -23.26 0.77 11.12
N GLY A 347 -22.79 -0.05 12.05
CA GLY A 347 -23.21 -0.09 13.44
C GLY A 347 -22.00 -0.39 14.31
N GLU A 348 -21.64 0.48 15.24
CA GLU A 348 -20.50 0.31 16.14
C GLU A 348 -20.91 0.62 17.59
N SER A 349 -20.35 -0.13 18.54
CA SER A 349 -20.56 0.07 19.98
C SER A 349 -19.36 -0.44 20.76
N ASP A 350 -18.65 0.46 21.44
CA ASP A 350 -17.49 0.09 22.25
C ASP A 350 -17.93 -0.66 23.52
N SER A 351 -18.96 -0.13 24.19
CA SER A 351 -19.54 -0.74 25.40
C SER A 351 -20.34 -2.02 25.12
N GLY A 352 -20.79 -2.22 23.88
CA GLY A 352 -21.45 -3.43 23.42
C GLY A 352 -22.87 -3.64 23.95
N VAL A 353 -23.38 -4.86 23.77
CA VAL A 353 -24.76 -5.26 24.14
C VAL A 353 -24.77 -6.56 24.95
N GLY A 354 -25.49 -6.57 26.05
CA GLY A 354 -25.77 -7.76 26.88
C GLY A 354 -27.23 -8.20 26.86
N ILE A 355 -27.50 -9.41 27.35
CA ILE A 355 -28.87 -9.90 27.55
C ILE A 355 -29.61 -9.02 28.57
N SER A 356 -28.91 -8.55 29.60
CA SER A 356 -29.44 -7.58 30.57
C SER A 356 -29.81 -6.23 29.94
N ASP A 357 -29.09 -5.79 28.91
CA ASP A 357 -29.42 -4.56 28.16
C ASP A 357 -30.69 -4.74 27.33
N LEU A 358 -30.86 -5.89 26.68
CA LEU A 358 -32.09 -6.22 25.94
C LEU A 358 -33.30 -6.26 26.89
N ALA A 359 -33.13 -6.82 28.09
CA ALA A 359 -34.17 -6.81 29.11
C ALA A 359 -34.54 -5.37 29.56
N ARG A 360 -33.54 -4.49 29.72
CA ARG A 360 -33.76 -3.07 30.04
C ARG A 360 -34.50 -2.32 28.94
N VAL A 361 -34.14 -2.54 27.67
CA VAL A 361 -34.85 -1.95 26.52
C VAL A 361 -36.29 -2.44 26.46
N GLN A 362 -36.51 -3.74 26.66
CA GLN A 362 -37.85 -4.34 26.67
C GLN A 362 -38.73 -3.77 27.80
N ALA A 363 -38.17 -3.58 29.00
CA ALA A 363 -38.85 -2.95 30.13
C ALA A 363 -39.15 -1.46 29.84
N GLY A 364 -38.21 -0.72 29.25
CA GLY A 364 -38.41 0.67 28.86
C GLY A 364 -39.51 0.85 27.79
N MET A 365 -39.57 -0.05 26.81
CA MET A 365 -40.64 -0.08 25.81
C MET A 365 -42.00 -0.43 26.43
N ALA A 366 -42.03 -1.37 27.38
CA ALA A 366 -43.24 -1.71 28.12
C ALA A 366 -43.75 -0.52 28.94
N GLY A 367 -42.88 0.15 29.71
CA GLY A 367 -43.24 1.34 30.49
C GLY A 367 -43.70 2.51 29.61
N ALA A 368 -43.08 2.74 28.46
CA ALA A 368 -43.53 3.75 27.50
C ALA A 368 -44.92 3.42 26.91
N ARG A 369 -45.19 2.13 26.63
CA ARG A 369 -46.51 1.68 26.18
C ARG A 369 -47.56 1.79 27.28
N GLU A 370 -47.20 1.53 28.54
CA GLU A 370 -48.09 1.73 29.70
C GLU A 370 -48.40 3.22 29.91
N ALA A 371 -47.41 4.11 29.78
CA ALA A 371 -47.62 5.55 29.85
C ALA A 371 -48.53 6.06 28.70
N ALA A 372 -48.31 5.59 27.47
CA ALA A 372 -49.15 5.91 26.32
C ALA A 372 -50.57 5.32 26.42
N ALA A 373 -50.69 4.11 26.96
CA ALA A 373 -51.96 3.44 27.27
C ALA A 373 -52.74 4.19 28.36
N GLY A 374 -52.06 4.63 29.43
CA GLY A 374 -52.66 5.44 30.49
C GLY A 374 -53.18 6.79 30.01
N ALA A 375 -52.54 7.38 28.99
CA ALA A 375 -53.01 8.60 28.34
C ALA A 375 -54.18 8.39 27.35
N THR A 376 -54.41 7.15 26.87
CA THR A 376 -55.40 6.84 25.82
C THR A 376 -56.52 5.88 26.25
N GLY A 377 -56.45 5.29 27.45
CA GLY A 377 -57.46 4.38 28.01
C GLY A 377 -57.48 2.96 27.41
N LEU A 378 -56.53 2.61 26.53
CA LEU A 378 -56.44 1.31 25.88
C LEU A 378 -55.41 0.43 26.61
N GLY A 379 -55.84 -0.71 27.17
CA GLY A 379 -54.95 -1.60 27.92
C GLY A 379 -53.75 -2.09 27.09
N SER A 380 -52.58 -2.17 27.73
CA SER A 380 -51.36 -2.73 27.13
C SER A 380 -50.83 -3.86 28.01
N GLY A 381 -50.34 -4.94 27.39
CA GLY A 381 -49.82 -6.07 28.15
C GLY A 381 -49.36 -7.22 27.26
N ALA A 382 -48.37 -6.99 26.40
CA ALA A 382 -47.60 -8.10 25.86
C ALA A 382 -46.69 -8.61 27.00
N PRO A 383 -46.73 -9.91 27.35
CA PRO A 383 -45.87 -10.46 28.39
C PRO A 383 -44.40 -10.27 28.02
N LEU A 384 -43.59 -9.87 29.01
CA LEU A 384 -42.14 -9.75 28.84
C LEU A 384 -41.54 -11.14 28.59
N ILE A 385 -40.61 -11.25 27.64
CA ILE A 385 -39.73 -12.41 27.49
C ILE A 385 -38.93 -12.57 28.80
N PRO A 386 -38.95 -13.75 29.44
CA PRO A 386 -38.18 -14.03 30.66
C PRO A 386 -36.70 -14.19 30.31
N LEU A 387 -35.95 -13.10 30.35
CA LEU A 387 -34.51 -13.05 30.09
C LEU A 387 -33.67 -13.26 31.37
N ASP A 388 -34.32 -13.31 32.53
CA ASP A 388 -33.76 -13.55 33.86
C ASP A 388 -33.27 -14.98 34.08
N ALA A 389 -33.80 -15.95 33.32
CA ALA A 389 -33.36 -17.34 33.34
C ALA A 389 -32.06 -17.59 32.54
N LEU A 390 -31.59 -16.62 31.75
CA LEU A 390 -30.38 -16.75 30.95
C LEU A 390 -29.19 -16.10 31.67
N PRO A 391 -27.99 -16.72 31.65
CA PRO A 391 -26.78 -16.05 32.11
C PRO A 391 -26.53 -14.79 31.26
N ASP A 392 -26.12 -13.68 31.88
CA ASP A 392 -25.91 -12.42 31.17
C ASP A 392 -24.67 -12.49 30.26
N ILE A 393 -24.88 -12.93 29.02
CA ILE A 393 -23.85 -12.97 27.99
C ILE A 393 -23.75 -11.57 27.35
N GLN A 394 -22.53 -11.06 27.22
CA GLN A 394 -22.27 -9.74 26.65
C GLN A 394 -21.41 -9.83 25.39
N ILE A 395 -21.72 -9.02 24.38
CA ILE A 395 -20.88 -8.81 23.20
C ILE A 395 -20.32 -7.39 23.29
N ARG A 396 -19.01 -7.26 23.51
CA ARG A 396 -18.29 -5.96 23.62
C ARG A 396 -17.51 -5.64 22.34
N ALA A 397 -17.18 -4.36 22.13
CA ALA A 397 -16.48 -3.88 20.93
C ALA A 397 -17.16 -4.40 19.64
N LEU A 398 -18.47 -4.20 19.57
CA LEU A 398 -19.30 -4.63 18.45
C LEU A 398 -19.08 -3.69 17.27
N ALA A 399 -18.82 -4.23 16.09
CA ALA A 399 -18.88 -3.48 14.84
C ALA A 399 -19.49 -4.34 13.74
N LEU A 400 -20.43 -3.77 12.99
CA LEU A 400 -21.04 -4.37 11.81
C LEU A 400 -21.05 -3.31 10.71
N GLN A 401 -20.48 -3.62 9.55
CA GLN A 401 -20.54 -2.75 8.38
C GLN A 401 -20.79 -3.56 7.13
N PHE A 402 -21.65 -3.05 6.26
CA PHE A 402 -21.85 -3.55 4.90
C PHE A 402 -22.04 -2.36 3.98
N ALA A 403 -21.11 -2.16 3.06
CA ALA A 403 -21.13 -1.02 2.15
C ALA A 403 -20.45 -1.37 0.82
N PRO A 404 -21.22 -1.59 -0.27
CA PRO A 404 -20.66 -1.86 -1.60
C PRO A 404 -19.80 -0.71 -2.15
N GLN A 405 -20.10 0.52 -1.73
CA GLN A 405 -19.41 1.77 -2.05
C GLN A 405 -19.33 2.67 -0.79
N PRO A 406 -18.43 3.64 -0.71
CA PRO A 406 -18.34 4.53 0.46
C PRO A 406 -19.42 5.62 0.43
N ASP A 407 -19.86 6.08 1.60
CA ASP A 407 -20.65 7.30 1.79
C ASP A 407 -19.98 8.20 2.84
N LEU A 408 -19.18 9.15 2.36
CA LEU A 408 -18.37 10.04 3.20
C LEU A 408 -19.23 10.99 4.05
N ASP A 409 -20.42 11.35 3.59
CA ASP A 409 -21.32 12.24 4.34
C ASP A 409 -21.85 11.56 5.61
N LEU A 410 -21.95 10.23 5.58
CA LEU A 410 -22.43 9.40 6.69
C LEU A 410 -21.31 8.69 7.44
N GLY A 411 -20.04 8.92 7.07
CA GLY A 411 -18.89 8.24 7.66
C GLY A 411 -18.86 6.72 7.41
N ILE A 412 -19.49 6.26 6.32
CA ILE A 412 -19.51 4.84 5.93
C ILE A 412 -18.37 4.59 4.95
N GLU A 413 -17.43 3.74 5.35
CA GLU A 413 -16.36 3.28 4.48
C GLU A 413 -16.82 2.11 3.59
N ARG A 414 -16.17 1.92 2.45
CA ARG A 414 -16.47 0.78 1.57
C ARG A 414 -15.95 -0.51 2.18
N GLY A 415 -16.79 -1.54 2.23
CA GLY A 415 -16.38 -2.88 2.64
C GLY A 415 -17.40 -3.63 3.48
N PHE A 416 -16.96 -4.74 4.04
CA PHE A 416 -17.67 -5.54 5.03
C PHE A 416 -16.84 -5.59 6.30
N LYS A 417 -17.45 -5.42 7.47
CA LYS A 417 -16.77 -5.53 8.77
C LYS A 417 -17.68 -6.25 9.75
N VAL A 418 -17.14 -7.22 10.48
CA VAL A 418 -17.79 -7.87 11.62
C VAL A 418 -16.77 -8.00 12.73
N LYS A 419 -17.06 -7.36 13.85
CA LYS A 419 -16.24 -7.41 15.06
C LYS A 419 -17.12 -7.62 16.28
N GLY A 420 -16.66 -8.43 17.21
CA GLY A 420 -17.29 -8.58 18.49
C GLY A 420 -16.49 -9.50 19.39
N ARG A 421 -16.48 -9.21 20.69
CA ARG A 421 -15.91 -10.08 21.71
C ARG A 421 -17.01 -10.56 22.63
N LEU A 422 -17.17 -11.87 22.73
CA LEU A 422 -18.11 -12.56 23.59
C LEU A 422 -17.53 -12.66 24.99
N TRP A 423 -18.25 -12.11 25.96
CA TRP A 423 -17.95 -12.19 27.39
C TRP A 423 -19.02 -13.03 28.07
N ILE A 424 -18.58 -14.02 28.83
CA ILE A 424 -19.47 -14.92 29.60
C ILE A 424 -19.23 -14.74 31.10
N PRO A 425 -20.27 -14.91 31.92
CA PRO A 425 -20.12 -14.85 33.37
C PRO A 425 -19.36 -16.08 33.88
N THR A 426 -18.52 -15.86 34.89
CA THR A 426 -17.79 -16.90 35.62
C THR A 426 -18.16 -16.84 37.11
N GLY A 427 -18.32 -17.99 37.75
CA GLY A 427 -18.70 -18.07 39.17
C GLY A 427 -20.10 -17.52 39.45
N SER A 428 -20.24 -16.68 40.49
CA SER A 428 -21.52 -16.14 41.00
C SER A 428 -22.19 -15.07 40.11
N GLY A 429 -21.79 -14.97 38.83
CA GLY A 429 -22.43 -14.11 37.82
C GLY A 429 -21.96 -12.66 37.78
N ARG A 430 -21.02 -12.23 38.64
CA ARG A 430 -20.49 -10.85 38.65
C ARG A 430 -19.20 -10.67 37.83
N ASP A 431 -18.39 -11.71 37.72
CA ASP A 431 -17.11 -11.64 37.01
C ASP A 431 -17.27 -12.13 35.58
N MET A 432 -17.06 -11.23 34.62
CA MET A 432 -17.14 -11.53 33.19
C MET A 432 -15.77 -11.89 32.63
N ARG A 433 -15.68 -12.98 31.88
CA ARG A 433 -14.45 -13.41 31.20
C ARG A 433 -14.62 -13.31 29.69
N ASN A 434 -13.63 -12.73 29.00
CA ASN A 434 -13.55 -12.79 27.54
C ASN A 434 -13.42 -14.26 27.12
N PHE A 435 -14.37 -14.73 26.32
CA PHE A 435 -14.44 -16.13 25.90
C PHE A 435 -14.00 -16.30 24.46
N ALA A 436 -14.56 -15.51 23.55
CA ALA A 436 -14.24 -15.60 22.13
C ALA A 436 -14.25 -14.23 21.47
N GLY A 437 -13.37 -14.00 20.51
CA GLY A 437 -13.33 -12.80 19.68
C GLY A 437 -13.44 -13.16 18.21
N VAL A 438 -14.20 -12.36 17.46
CA VAL A 438 -14.13 -12.32 16.01
C VAL A 438 -13.85 -10.90 15.57
N ASP A 439 -12.96 -10.74 14.61
CA ASP A 439 -12.68 -9.48 13.95
C ASP A 439 -12.36 -9.78 12.49
N ALA A 440 -13.26 -9.38 11.59
CA ALA A 440 -13.22 -9.70 10.19
C ALA A 440 -13.51 -8.46 9.36
N GLU A 441 -12.73 -8.24 8.31
CA GLU A 441 -12.88 -7.12 7.41
C GLU A 441 -12.61 -7.54 5.96
N VAL A 442 -13.39 -6.99 5.03
CA VAL A 442 -13.15 -7.05 3.59
C VAL A 442 -13.24 -5.63 3.05
N SER A 443 -12.13 -5.10 2.55
CA SER A 443 -12.02 -3.74 2.01
C SER A 443 -11.26 -3.72 0.69
N ASP A 444 -10.97 -2.52 0.16
CA ASP A 444 -10.19 -2.36 -1.07
C ASP A 444 -8.69 -2.70 -0.90
N GLN A 445 -8.22 -2.77 0.36
CA GLN A 445 -6.85 -3.16 0.71
C GLN A 445 -6.66 -4.69 0.83
N GLY A 446 -7.76 -5.45 0.94
CA GLY A 446 -7.74 -6.90 1.05
C GLY A 446 -8.82 -7.43 1.99
N MET A 447 -8.62 -8.64 2.49
CA MET A 447 -9.46 -9.23 3.54
C MET A 447 -8.62 -9.75 4.68
N TRP A 448 -9.18 -9.74 5.89
CA TRP A 448 -8.64 -10.49 7.01
C TRP A 448 -9.75 -10.98 7.93
N VAL A 449 -9.53 -12.13 8.55
CA VAL A 449 -10.43 -12.79 9.49
C VAL A 449 -9.59 -13.28 10.65
N ARG A 450 -9.83 -12.72 11.83
CA ARG A 450 -9.16 -13.07 13.07
C ARG A 450 -10.19 -13.61 14.03
N GLY A 451 -9.93 -14.79 14.56
CA GLY A 451 -10.73 -15.43 15.58
C GLY A 451 -9.84 -15.84 16.74
N ASP A 452 -10.30 -15.62 17.96
CA ASP A 452 -9.66 -16.15 19.15
C ASP A 452 -10.68 -16.82 20.07
N LEU A 453 -10.26 -17.88 20.74
CA LEU A 453 -11.01 -18.57 21.77
C LEU A 453 -10.10 -18.71 22.99
N SER A 454 -10.49 -18.08 24.09
CA SER A 454 -9.74 -18.12 25.35
C SER A 454 -9.82 -19.51 25.97
N ALA A 455 -8.76 -19.90 26.69
CA ALA A 455 -8.68 -21.19 27.34
C ALA A 455 -9.88 -21.46 28.26
N PHE A 456 -10.56 -22.59 28.07
CA PHE A 456 -11.71 -22.97 28.90
C PHE A 456 -11.76 -24.48 29.12
N GLN A 457 -12.39 -24.88 30.22
CA GLN A 457 -12.55 -26.27 30.59
C GLN A 457 -14.03 -26.65 30.48
N LEU A 458 -14.31 -27.72 29.73
CA LEU A 458 -15.65 -28.30 29.59
C LEU A 458 -15.58 -29.79 29.96
N GLY A 459 -15.81 -30.09 31.24
CA GLY A 459 -15.65 -31.45 31.76
C GLY A 459 -14.21 -31.97 31.64
N PRO A 460 -13.96 -33.12 30.99
CA PRO A 460 -12.61 -33.67 30.81
C PRO A 460 -11.82 -33.03 29.67
N LEU A 461 -12.43 -32.12 28.89
CA LEU A 461 -11.80 -31.41 27.79
C LEU A 461 -11.24 -30.08 28.30
N THR A 462 -9.93 -29.87 28.12
CA THR A 462 -9.30 -28.57 28.29
C THR A 462 -8.90 -28.04 26.93
N TRP A 463 -9.43 -26.88 26.58
CA TRP A 463 -9.03 -26.12 25.40
C TRP A 463 -8.02 -25.08 25.85
N ASP A 464 -6.79 -25.15 25.33
CA ASP A 464 -5.80 -24.08 25.49
C ASP A 464 -5.95 -23.12 24.31
N ASP A 465 -5.78 -21.82 24.56
CA ASP A 465 -6.06 -20.69 23.65
C ASP A 465 -5.98 -21.04 22.16
N ALA A 466 -7.10 -20.92 21.45
CA ALA A 466 -7.15 -21.15 20.01
C ALA A 466 -7.12 -19.81 19.26
N LYS A 467 -6.37 -19.77 18.16
CA LYS A 467 -6.25 -18.59 17.29
C LYS A 467 -6.40 -19.00 15.83
N LEU A 468 -7.23 -18.26 15.11
CA LEU A 468 -7.34 -18.25 13.67
C LEU A 468 -6.92 -16.85 13.17
N ASP A 469 -5.99 -16.79 12.23
CA ASP A 469 -5.60 -15.54 11.54
C ASP A 469 -5.51 -15.84 10.05
N LEU A 470 -6.50 -15.39 9.29
CA LEU A 470 -6.46 -15.42 7.83
C LEU A 470 -6.29 -13.98 7.38
N THR A 471 -5.16 -13.64 6.77
CA THR A 471 -4.91 -12.32 6.18
C THR A 471 -4.61 -12.50 4.71
N ALA A 472 -5.27 -11.76 3.84
CA ALA A 472 -5.05 -11.75 2.40
C ALA A 472 -5.12 -10.31 1.86
N THR A 473 -4.00 -9.61 1.94
CA THR A 473 -3.80 -8.23 1.48
C THR A 473 -2.72 -8.17 0.40
N ARG A 474 -2.46 -6.96 -0.13
CA ARG A 474 -1.35 -6.76 -1.08
C ARG A 474 0.04 -6.92 -0.44
N GLN A 475 0.15 -6.61 0.85
CA GLN A 475 1.43 -6.61 1.58
C GLN A 475 1.70 -7.93 2.30
N ASP A 476 0.64 -8.60 2.77
CA ASP A 476 0.72 -9.79 3.61
C ASP A 476 -0.38 -10.78 3.24
N GLN A 477 -0.01 -12.06 3.12
CA GLN A 477 -0.92 -13.16 2.85
C GLN A 477 -0.49 -14.35 3.70
N HIS A 478 -1.31 -14.71 4.69
CA HIS A 478 -1.05 -15.83 5.57
C HIS A 478 -2.33 -16.45 6.13
N LEU A 479 -2.23 -17.73 6.50
CA LEU A 479 -3.18 -18.44 7.34
C LEU A 479 -2.42 -19.00 8.54
N ILE A 480 -2.85 -18.65 9.75
CA ILE A 480 -2.34 -19.19 11.00
C ILE A 480 -3.50 -19.85 11.73
N VAL A 481 -3.34 -21.13 12.05
CA VAL A 481 -4.26 -21.88 12.89
C VAL A 481 -3.45 -22.44 14.06
N LYS A 482 -3.78 -21.98 15.26
CA LYS A 482 -3.18 -22.46 16.50
C LYS A 482 -4.27 -22.96 17.43
N GLY A 483 -4.02 -24.10 18.05
CA GLY A 483 -4.86 -24.60 19.12
C GLY A 483 -4.22 -25.79 19.78
N GLN A 484 -4.58 -26.02 21.04
CA GLN A 484 -4.25 -27.26 21.73
C GLN A 484 -5.49 -27.80 22.41
N VAL A 485 -5.72 -29.09 22.23
CA VAL A 485 -6.80 -29.80 22.91
C VAL A 485 -6.16 -30.87 23.78
N LYS A 486 -6.50 -30.86 25.07
CA LYS A 486 -6.11 -31.88 26.02
C LYS A 486 -7.30 -32.80 26.30
N LEU A 487 -7.10 -34.10 26.06
CA LEU A 487 -8.03 -35.16 26.43
C LEU A 487 -7.30 -36.12 27.39
N GLY A 488 -7.59 -36.05 28.69
CA GLY A 488 -6.89 -36.83 29.71
C GLY A 488 -5.41 -36.45 29.82
N THR A 489 -4.49 -37.40 29.63
CA THR A 489 -3.03 -37.17 29.60
C THR A 489 -2.51 -36.80 28.20
N SER A 490 -3.28 -37.00 27.15
CA SER A 490 -2.86 -36.76 25.76
C SER A 490 -3.06 -35.30 25.37
N ARG A 491 -2.00 -34.68 24.85
CA ARG A 491 -1.99 -33.30 24.34
C ARG A 491 -1.87 -33.34 22.82
N GLN A 492 -2.81 -32.75 22.10
CA GLN A 492 -2.69 -32.57 20.66
C GLN A 492 -2.45 -31.10 20.38
N LEU A 493 -1.24 -30.81 19.88
CA LEU A 493 -0.84 -29.47 19.45
C LEU A 493 -1.00 -29.35 17.94
N VAL A 494 -1.75 -28.34 17.52
CA VAL A 494 -1.89 -27.95 16.11
C VAL A 494 -1.35 -26.53 15.97
N ASP A 495 -0.17 -26.39 15.37
CA ASP A 495 0.36 -25.11 14.93
C ASP A 495 0.61 -25.19 13.42
N LEU A 496 -0.34 -24.67 12.66
CA LEU A 496 -0.28 -24.55 11.21
C LEU A 496 -0.06 -23.08 10.85
N SER A 497 0.96 -22.83 10.04
CA SER A 497 1.20 -21.53 9.43
C SER A 497 1.47 -21.69 7.94
N MET A 498 0.80 -20.89 7.13
CA MET A 498 0.91 -20.89 5.68
C MET A 498 1.09 -19.45 5.23
N SER A 499 2.07 -19.18 4.37
CA SER A 499 2.34 -17.88 3.75
C SER A 499 2.49 -18.05 2.23
N ARG A 500 2.77 -16.97 1.51
CA ARG A 500 2.99 -17.02 0.04
C ARG A 500 4.13 -17.93 -0.38
N ASP A 501 5.13 -18.10 0.49
CA ASP A 501 6.38 -18.76 0.14
C ASP A 501 6.61 -20.05 0.92
N ALA A 502 5.88 -20.27 2.03
CA ALA A 502 6.10 -21.39 2.91
C ALA A 502 4.82 -21.99 3.51
N LEU A 503 4.84 -23.30 3.72
CA LEU A 503 3.93 -24.02 4.60
C LEU A 503 4.73 -24.62 5.75
N ARG A 504 4.31 -24.35 6.98
CA ARG A 504 4.93 -24.89 8.19
C ARG A 504 3.87 -25.47 9.11
N PHE A 505 4.15 -26.67 9.61
CA PHE A 505 3.29 -27.39 10.54
C PHE A 505 4.13 -27.98 11.68
N LYS A 506 3.67 -27.82 12.92
CA LYS A 506 4.26 -28.47 14.11
C LYS A 506 3.22 -29.29 14.84
N THR A 507 3.59 -30.51 15.23
CA THR A 507 2.74 -31.42 15.99
C THR A 507 3.55 -32.39 16.86
N GLU A 508 2.86 -33.10 17.75
CA GLU A 508 3.40 -34.22 18.55
C GLU A 508 2.65 -35.49 18.15
N THR A 509 3.36 -36.56 17.80
CA THR A 509 2.76 -37.81 17.31
C THR A 509 3.64 -39.03 17.55
N GLU A 510 3.10 -40.23 17.35
CA GLU A 510 3.87 -41.48 17.33
C GLU A 510 4.46 -41.71 15.93
N LEU A 511 5.77 -41.92 15.85
CA LEU A 511 6.46 -42.23 14.60
C LEU A 511 6.67 -43.74 14.47
N PHE A 512 6.39 -44.27 13.28
CA PHE A 512 6.51 -45.69 12.92
C PHE A 512 5.74 -46.66 13.85
N ASN A 513 4.80 -46.16 14.67
CA ASN A 513 4.15 -46.88 15.77
C ASN A 513 5.14 -47.43 16.83
N LEU A 514 6.31 -46.80 16.98
CA LEU A 514 7.38 -47.31 17.85
C LEU A 514 7.79 -46.32 18.96
N PHE A 515 7.72 -45.00 18.72
CA PHE A 515 8.18 -43.99 19.69
C PHE A 515 7.47 -42.64 19.48
N HIS A 516 7.40 -41.83 20.54
CA HIS A 516 6.83 -40.48 20.46
C HIS A 516 7.84 -39.47 19.90
N ALA A 517 7.38 -38.48 19.14
CA ALA A 517 8.23 -37.44 18.59
C ALA A 517 7.54 -36.08 18.45
N SER A 518 8.33 -35.01 18.60
CA SER A 518 7.95 -33.66 18.20
C SER A 518 8.38 -33.42 16.76
N LEU A 519 7.40 -33.18 15.88
CA LEU A 519 7.60 -33.07 14.44
C LEU A 519 7.45 -31.61 14.00
N THR A 520 8.44 -31.10 13.25
CA THR A 520 8.36 -29.82 12.55
C THR A 520 8.51 -30.08 11.05
N ALA A 521 7.45 -29.83 10.29
CA ALA A 521 7.46 -29.96 8.84
C ALA A 521 7.45 -28.57 8.18
N GLN A 522 8.26 -28.40 7.13
CA GLN A 522 8.38 -27.17 6.34
C GLN A 522 8.43 -27.49 4.85
N SER A 523 7.70 -26.74 4.03
CA SER A 523 7.74 -26.83 2.56
C SER A 523 7.68 -25.43 1.96
N ALA A 524 8.20 -25.28 0.74
CA ALA A 524 7.82 -24.15 -0.10
C ALA A 524 6.31 -24.22 -0.41
N PHE A 525 5.68 -23.08 -0.69
CA PHE A 525 4.25 -23.04 -1.03
C PHE A 525 3.99 -23.64 -2.43
N ASP A 526 3.68 -24.94 -2.46
CA ASP A 526 3.22 -25.67 -3.65
C ASP A 526 2.09 -26.63 -3.24
N LEU A 527 0.84 -26.26 -3.54
CA LEU A 527 -0.34 -27.08 -3.21
C LEU A 527 -0.54 -28.26 -4.17
N ARG A 528 0.16 -28.30 -5.31
CA ARG A 528 0.04 -29.38 -6.30
C ARG A 528 1.00 -30.51 -6.00
N ASN A 529 2.25 -30.19 -5.66
CA ASN A 529 3.29 -31.14 -5.29
C ASN A 529 4.12 -30.63 -4.09
N PRO A 530 3.54 -30.57 -2.89
CA PRO A 530 4.28 -30.07 -1.72
C PRO A 530 5.43 -31.01 -1.36
N SER A 531 6.62 -30.45 -1.15
CA SER A 531 7.82 -31.19 -0.72
C SER A 531 8.20 -30.78 0.70
N PHE A 532 7.74 -31.54 1.68
CA PHE A 532 7.99 -31.28 3.09
C PHE A 532 9.33 -31.83 3.55
N ALA A 533 10.21 -30.93 4.01
CA ALA A 533 11.32 -31.26 4.89
C ALA A 533 10.78 -31.41 6.32
N VAL A 534 11.20 -32.46 7.01
CA VAL A 534 10.75 -32.83 8.35
C VAL A 534 11.97 -32.91 9.27
N ASP A 535 11.89 -32.18 10.37
CA ASP A 535 12.77 -32.28 11.52
C ASP A 535 11.99 -32.94 12.66
N ALA A 536 12.50 -34.04 13.20
CA ALA A 536 11.85 -34.76 14.29
C ALA A 536 12.82 -35.01 15.45
N ILE A 537 12.37 -34.64 16.65
CA ILE A 537 13.08 -34.94 17.90
C ILE A 537 12.31 -36.06 18.59
N VAL A 538 12.99 -37.19 18.79
CA VAL A 538 12.41 -38.40 19.39
C VAL A 538 12.55 -38.34 20.91
N SER A 539 11.53 -38.81 21.64
CA SER A 539 11.57 -38.88 23.10
C SER A 539 12.53 -39.96 23.63
N ASN A 540 12.72 -39.97 24.95
CA ASN A 540 13.71 -40.82 25.65
C ASN A 540 13.38 -42.34 25.60
N ASP A 541 12.19 -42.72 25.13
CA ASP A 541 11.72 -44.09 24.92
C ASP A 541 12.49 -44.84 23.80
N PHE A 542 13.15 -44.12 22.90
CA PHE A 542 13.98 -44.71 21.84
C PHE A 542 15.13 -45.59 22.38
N GLY A 543 15.78 -45.16 23.46
CA GLY A 543 16.90 -45.90 24.07
C GLY A 543 16.46 -47.25 24.62
N GLU A 544 15.29 -47.31 25.26
CA GLU A 544 14.74 -48.53 25.86
C GLU A 544 14.40 -49.60 24.80
N PHE A 545 14.00 -49.18 23.60
CA PHE A 545 13.66 -50.08 22.51
C PHE A 545 14.90 -50.65 21.78
N VAL A 546 15.90 -49.81 21.48
CA VAL A 546 17.01 -50.19 20.58
C VAL A 546 18.17 -50.89 21.32
N GLN A 547 18.39 -50.57 22.60
CA GLN A 547 19.51 -51.12 23.39
C GLN A 547 19.56 -52.66 23.48
N PRO A 548 18.46 -53.40 23.71
CA PRO A 548 18.49 -54.86 23.82
C PRO A 548 18.94 -55.55 22.52
N VAL A 549 18.51 -55.03 21.37
CA VAL A 549 18.83 -55.61 20.05
C VAL A 549 20.30 -55.37 19.67
N LEU A 550 20.84 -54.20 20.03
CA LEU A 550 22.26 -53.88 19.79
C LEU A 550 23.19 -54.74 20.66
N ARG A 551 22.81 -55.06 21.91
CA ARG A 551 23.61 -55.94 22.79
C ARG A 551 23.82 -57.33 22.17
N ASP A 552 22.76 -57.95 21.65
CA ASP A 552 22.84 -59.26 20.99
C ASP A 552 23.73 -59.22 19.73
N GLY A 553 23.71 -58.11 19.00
CA GLY A 553 24.56 -57.89 17.83
C GLY A 553 26.05 -57.75 18.17
N ILE A 554 26.39 -57.05 19.25
CA ILE A 554 27.78 -56.89 19.74
C ILE A 554 28.39 -58.25 20.13
N VAL A 555 27.61 -59.11 20.78
CA VAL A 555 28.05 -60.46 21.18
C VAL A 555 28.31 -61.36 19.97
N ARG A 556 27.47 -61.29 18.92
CA ARG A 556 27.69 -62.03 17.67
C ARG A 556 28.87 -61.49 16.87
N PHE A 557 29.04 -60.18 16.81
CA PHE A 557 30.16 -59.56 16.10
C PHE A 557 31.52 -59.96 16.69
N ALA A 558 31.61 -60.10 18.02
CA ALA A 558 32.81 -60.54 18.73
C ALA A 558 33.23 -61.99 18.45
N SER A 559 32.35 -62.85 17.91
CA SER A 559 32.66 -64.28 17.64
C SER A 559 33.12 -64.57 16.21
N THR A 560 32.95 -63.63 15.26
CA THR A 560 33.28 -63.79 13.82
C THR A 560 34.45 -62.93 13.30
N GLY A 561 35.02 -62.03 14.11
CA GLY A 561 35.90 -60.97 13.60
C GLY A 561 37.27 -61.40 13.05
N GLN A 562 37.74 -62.63 13.31
CA GLN A 562 39.03 -63.11 12.78
C GLN A 562 39.03 -63.24 11.23
N GLY A 563 37.89 -63.57 10.62
CA GLY A 563 37.77 -63.66 9.16
C GLY A 563 37.76 -62.30 8.44
N ILE A 564 37.40 -61.24 9.16
CA ILE A 564 37.28 -59.87 8.63
C ILE A 564 38.67 -59.23 8.45
N VAL A 565 39.61 -59.53 9.35
CA VAL A 565 41.00 -59.02 9.30
C VAL A 565 41.75 -59.57 8.07
N ASN A 566 41.58 -60.86 7.75
CA ASN A 566 42.23 -61.50 6.61
C ASN A 566 41.68 -61.04 5.24
N GLY A 567 40.38 -60.72 5.15
CA GLY A 567 39.78 -60.14 3.94
C GLY A 567 40.27 -58.71 3.65
N ALA A 568 40.54 -57.92 4.69
CA ALA A 568 41.00 -56.54 4.58
C ALA A 568 42.43 -56.42 4.02
N GLU A 569 43.33 -57.38 4.31
CA GLU A 569 44.67 -57.41 3.73
C GLU A 569 44.67 -57.65 2.20
N THR A 570 43.74 -58.47 1.70
CA THR A 570 43.58 -58.72 0.25
C THR A 570 43.05 -57.48 -0.49
N ALA A 571 42.15 -56.72 0.14
CA ALA A 571 41.60 -55.47 -0.40
C ALA A 571 42.64 -54.33 -0.49
N LEU A 572 43.63 -54.31 0.42
CA LEU A 572 44.75 -53.37 0.36
C LEU A 572 45.65 -53.58 -0.87
N GLY A 573 45.80 -54.83 -1.34
CA GLY A 573 46.52 -55.15 -2.57
C GLY A 573 45.88 -54.56 -3.83
N ALA A 574 44.54 -54.70 -3.97
CA ALA A 574 43.79 -54.15 -5.09
C ALA A 574 43.81 -52.61 -5.12
N THR A 575 43.75 -51.97 -3.95
CA THR A 575 43.78 -50.50 -3.82
C THR A 575 45.11 -49.90 -4.29
N ARG A 576 46.25 -50.59 -4.05
CA ARG A 576 47.57 -50.16 -4.56
C ARG A 576 47.65 -50.18 -6.08
N GLN A 577 47.06 -51.19 -6.72
CA GLN A 577 47.01 -51.30 -8.18
C GLN A 577 46.11 -50.21 -8.80
N ALA A 578 44.97 -49.91 -8.17
CA ALA A 578 44.07 -48.84 -8.61
C ALA A 578 44.72 -47.44 -8.54
N LEU A 579 45.55 -47.17 -7.52
CA LEU A 579 46.28 -45.90 -7.39
C LEU A 579 47.26 -45.67 -8.56
N ALA A 580 48.00 -46.70 -8.97
CA ALA A 580 48.94 -46.61 -10.10
C ALA A 580 48.22 -46.33 -11.44
N MET A 581 47.06 -46.95 -11.66
CA MET A 581 46.22 -46.69 -12.85
C MET A 581 45.60 -45.28 -12.84
N GLY A 582 45.18 -44.79 -11.66
CA GLY A 582 44.67 -43.43 -11.49
C GLY A 582 45.72 -42.36 -11.83
N GLN A 583 46.97 -42.55 -11.40
CA GLN A 583 48.08 -41.64 -11.71
C GLN A 583 48.38 -41.57 -13.21
N ALA A 584 48.40 -42.71 -13.92
CA ALA A 584 48.62 -42.74 -15.36
C ALA A 584 47.49 -42.03 -16.14
N THR A 585 46.24 -42.23 -15.70
CA THR A 585 45.06 -41.61 -16.31
C THR A 585 45.06 -40.09 -16.14
N ALA A 586 45.41 -39.60 -14.95
CA ALA A 586 45.53 -38.16 -14.68
C ALA A 586 46.61 -37.48 -15.55
N ALA A 587 47.75 -38.15 -15.77
CA ALA A 587 48.81 -37.65 -16.63
C ALA A 587 48.38 -37.56 -18.11
N GLN A 588 47.66 -38.56 -18.61
CA GLN A 588 47.15 -38.57 -19.98
C GLN A 588 46.09 -37.48 -20.23
N LEU A 589 45.17 -37.27 -19.28
CA LEU A 589 44.17 -36.20 -19.33
C LEU A 589 44.83 -34.80 -19.38
N ARG A 590 45.93 -34.62 -18.64
CA ARG A 590 46.70 -33.37 -18.59
C ARG A 590 47.27 -32.99 -19.96
N ALA A 591 47.85 -33.98 -20.64
CA ALA A 591 48.42 -33.80 -21.97
C ALA A 591 47.35 -33.45 -23.01
N VAL A 592 46.21 -34.17 -23.02
CA VAL A 592 45.12 -33.94 -23.97
C VAL A 592 44.51 -32.54 -23.80
N LEU A 593 44.25 -32.11 -22.56
CA LEU A 593 43.68 -30.79 -22.28
C LEU A 593 44.63 -29.65 -22.66
N ALA A 594 45.93 -29.81 -22.42
CA ALA A 594 46.94 -28.83 -22.84
C ALA A 594 46.95 -28.65 -24.36
N THR A 595 46.94 -29.74 -25.12
CA THR A 595 46.90 -29.71 -26.59
C THR A 595 45.59 -29.09 -27.12
N GLN A 596 44.44 -29.47 -26.56
CA GLN A 596 43.15 -28.92 -26.99
C GLN A 596 43.06 -27.40 -26.77
N ARG A 597 43.53 -26.92 -25.61
CA ARG A 597 43.54 -25.48 -25.31
C ARG A 597 44.47 -24.71 -26.23
N ALA A 598 45.68 -25.22 -26.51
CA ALA A 598 46.62 -24.58 -27.44
C ALA A 598 46.03 -24.46 -28.85
N ASN A 599 45.35 -25.49 -29.34
CA ASN A 599 44.68 -25.48 -30.64
C ASN A 599 43.52 -24.48 -30.70
N ALA A 600 42.70 -24.42 -29.64
CA ALA A 600 41.61 -23.46 -29.54
C ALA A 600 42.11 -22.00 -29.49
N GLU A 601 43.23 -21.76 -28.80
CA GLU A 601 43.84 -20.44 -28.72
C GLU A 601 44.41 -19.98 -30.07
N ALA A 602 45.11 -20.85 -30.79
CA ALA A 602 45.60 -20.57 -32.14
C ALA A 602 44.44 -20.25 -33.10
N ALA A 603 43.34 -21.02 -33.04
CA ALA A 603 42.16 -20.79 -33.86
C ALA A 603 41.45 -19.46 -33.56
N TRP A 604 41.36 -19.08 -32.29
CA TRP A 604 40.78 -17.79 -31.90
C TRP A 604 41.64 -16.61 -32.39
N ARG A 605 42.97 -16.66 -32.19
CA ARG A 605 43.88 -15.60 -32.66
C ARG A 605 43.81 -15.41 -34.17
N ALA A 606 43.75 -16.50 -34.93
CA ALA A 606 43.60 -16.44 -36.39
C ALA A 606 42.24 -15.80 -36.81
N ALA A 607 41.15 -16.11 -36.11
CA ALA A 607 39.85 -15.50 -36.36
C ALA A 607 39.83 -14.00 -36.00
N GLN A 608 40.44 -13.62 -34.88
CA GLN A 608 40.54 -12.23 -34.44
C GLN A 608 41.31 -11.37 -35.46
N ALA A 609 42.42 -11.88 -35.99
CA ALA A 609 43.18 -11.17 -37.02
C ALA A 609 42.34 -10.88 -38.28
N ARG A 610 41.54 -11.86 -38.73
CA ARG A 610 40.63 -11.68 -39.89
C ARG A 610 39.54 -10.63 -39.61
N THR A 611 39.01 -10.62 -38.39
CA THR A 611 37.99 -9.65 -37.97
C THR A 611 38.55 -8.23 -37.92
N THR A 612 39.78 -8.05 -37.40
CA THR A 612 40.47 -6.75 -37.41
C THR A 612 40.68 -6.25 -38.84
N SER A 613 41.09 -7.13 -39.75
CA SER A 613 41.22 -6.78 -41.18
C SER A 613 39.87 -6.35 -41.78
N ALA A 614 38.80 -7.11 -41.54
CA ALA A 614 37.47 -6.78 -42.06
C ALA A 614 36.90 -5.47 -41.50
N LEU A 615 37.23 -5.13 -40.24
CA LEU A 615 36.85 -3.84 -39.65
C LEU A 615 37.57 -2.67 -40.35
N ALA A 616 38.85 -2.82 -40.65
CA ALA A 616 39.61 -1.83 -41.40
C ALA A 616 39.00 -1.61 -42.80
N ASP A 617 38.63 -2.68 -43.49
CA ASP A 617 37.96 -2.62 -44.81
C ASP A 617 36.59 -1.92 -44.74
N ALA A 618 35.80 -2.22 -43.71
CA ALA A 618 34.50 -1.57 -43.50
C ALA A 618 34.65 -0.06 -43.21
N ASN A 619 35.66 0.33 -42.43
CA ASN A 619 35.95 1.73 -42.14
C ASN A 619 36.44 2.49 -43.40
N ALA A 620 37.27 1.85 -44.24
CA ALA A 620 37.68 2.41 -45.52
C ALA A 620 36.48 2.61 -46.46
N ALA A 621 35.59 1.61 -46.56
CA ALA A 621 34.36 1.71 -47.35
C ALA A 621 33.40 2.80 -46.84
N ARG A 622 33.32 2.99 -45.52
CA ARG A 622 32.56 4.08 -44.90
C ARG A 622 33.08 5.45 -45.33
N ALA A 623 34.40 5.65 -45.24
CA ALA A 623 35.02 6.91 -45.61
C ALA A 623 34.78 7.26 -47.09
N ALA A 624 34.86 6.27 -47.98
CA ALA A 624 34.57 6.43 -49.41
C ALA A 624 33.09 6.80 -49.67
N ARG A 625 32.15 6.10 -49.02
CA ARG A 625 30.71 6.43 -49.07
C ARG A 625 30.44 7.86 -48.60
N ASP A 626 30.99 8.25 -47.45
CA ASP A 626 30.76 9.56 -46.84
C ASP A 626 31.35 10.70 -47.69
N ALA A 627 32.45 10.45 -48.40
CA ALA A 627 33.00 11.37 -49.39
C ALA A 627 32.05 11.51 -50.60
N ALA A 628 31.53 10.41 -51.15
CA ALA A 628 30.58 10.43 -52.25
C ALA A 628 29.26 11.13 -51.88
N GLN A 629 28.76 10.92 -50.66
CA GLN A 629 27.57 11.59 -50.14
C GLN A 629 27.74 13.12 -50.11
N ARG A 630 28.88 13.60 -49.58
CA ARG A 630 29.21 15.03 -49.53
C ARG A 630 29.25 15.64 -50.93
N LEU A 631 29.86 14.95 -51.90
CA LEU A 631 29.90 15.40 -53.30
C LEU A 631 28.49 15.48 -53.91
N TRP A 632 27.63 14.50 -53.66
CA TRP A 632 26.25 14.51 -54.13
C TRP A 632 25.44 15.67 -53.52
N GLN A 633 25.47 15.81 -52.19
CA GLN A 633 24.72 16.86 -51.48
C GLN A 633 25.18 18.27 -51.88
N GLY A 634 26.49 18.46 -52.07
CA GLY A 634 27.08 19.72 -52.51
C GLY A 634 26.88 20.04 -54.01
N THR A 635 26.29 19.16 -54.81
CA THR A 635 26.06 19.42 -56.24
C THR A 635 24.82 20.29 -56.44
N PRO A 636 24.89 21.47 -57.09
CA PRO A 636 23.74 22.36 -57.27
C PRO A 636 22.57 21.72 -58.03
N LEU A 637 21.33 22.07 -57.68
CA LEU A 637 20.11 21.54 -58.30
C LEU A 637 19.98 21.84 -59.81
N ARG A 638 20.68 22.87 -60.29
CA ARG A 638 20.72 23.25 -61.71
C ARG A 638 21.52 22.29 -62.60
N GLN A 639 22.24 21.31 -62.02
CA GLN A 639 23.01 20.29 -62.75
C GLN A 639 22.43 18.88 -62.53
N PRO A 640 21.23 18.58 -63.06
CA PRO A 640 20.49 17.37 -62.71
C PRO A 640 21.20 16.07 -63.13
N ALA A 641 21.84 16.02 -64.30
CA ALA A 641 22.55 14.84 -64.78
C ALA A 641 23.77 14.47 -63.90
N LEU A 642 24.59 15.46 -63.55
CA LEU A 642 25.74 15.25 -62.66
C LEU A 642 25.30 14.85 -61.25
N ARG A 643 24.24 15.49 -60.74
CA ARG A 643 23.66 15.15 -59.44
C ARG A 643 23.12 13.72 -59.42
N ALA A 644 22.45 13.28 -60.49
CA ALA A 644 21.98 11.90 -60.64
C ALA A 644 23.13 10.88 -60.68
N ALA A 645 24.20 11.16 -61.44
CA ALA A 645 25.39 10.29 -61.50
C ALA A 645 26.10 10.16 -60.14
N ARG A 646 26.26 11.28 -59.41
CA ARG A 646 26.85 11.28 -58.06
C ARG A 646 25.97 10.58 -57.04
N HIS A 647 24.65 10.71 -57.16
CA HIS A 647 23.72 9.94 -56.33
C HIS A 647 23.84 8.44 -56.57
N ALA A 648 23.91 8.01 -57.84
CA ALA A 648 24.09 6.61 -58.19
C ALA A 648 25.41 6.04 -57.63
N GLU A 649 26.50 6.81 -57.69
CA GLU A 649 27.79 6.41 -57.11
C GLU A 649 27.76 6.34 -55.57
N PHE A 650 27.09 7.29 -54.92
CA PHE A 650 26.83 7.21 -53.47
C PHE A 650 26.05 5.93 -53.11
N VAL A 651 24.96 5.63 -53.83
CA VAL A 651 24.15 4.43 -53.58
C VAL A 651 24.98 3.15 -53.78
N ARG A 652 25.82 3.10 -54.83
CA ARG A 652 26.74 1.98 -55.08
C ARG A 652 27.73 1.78 -53.93
N LEU A 653 28.37 2.84 -53.47
CA LEU A 653 29.33 2.79 -52.35
C LEU A 653 28.64 2.52 -51.01
N ALA A 654 27.40 2.96 -50.82
CA ALA A 654 26.59 2.61 -49.66
C ALA A 654 26.29 1.10 -49.62
N ALA A 655 26.02 0.47 -50.76
CA ALA A 655 25.85 -0.97 -50.86
C ALA A 655 27.17 -1.73 -50.56
N VAL A 656 28.31 -1.25 -51.07
CA VAL A 656 29.63 -1.83 -50.75
C VAL A 656 29.93 -1.73 -49.25
N PHE A 657 29.69 -0.57 -48.64
CA PHE A 657 29.85 -0.39 -47.19
C PHE A 657 28.95 -1.37 -46.40
N ALA A 658 27.67 -1.47 -46.77
CA ALA A 658 26.74 -2.40 -46.12
C ALA A 658 27.23 -3.86 -46.20
N ALA A 659 27.73 -4.29 -47.36
CA ALA A 659 28.31 -5.63 -47.53
C ALA A 659 29.55 -5.85 -46.66
N ARG A 660 30.44 -4.87 -46.54
CA ARG A 660 31.65 -4.96 -45.69
C ARG A 660 31.33 -4.99 -44.22
N VAL A 661 30.34 -4.21 -43.77
CA VAL A 661 29.85 -4.26 -42.38
C VAL A 661 29.22 -5.62 -42.07
N ALA A 662 28.42 -6.18 -42.99
CA ALA A 662 27.85 -7.51 -42.83
C ALA A 662 28.92 -8.61 -42.75
N GLN A 663 29.96 -8.52 -43.58
CA GLN A 663 31.11 -9.42 -43.56
C GLN A 663 31.87 -9.32 -42.22
N TYR A 664 32.16 -8.11 -41.76
CA TYR A 664 32.77 -7.87 -40.45
C TYR A 664 31.93 -8.47 -39.31
N ALA A 665 30.62 -8.19 -39.30
CA ALA A 665 29.71 -8.72 -38.28
C ALA A 665 29.71 -10.26 -38.25
N THR A 666 29.72 -10.91 -39.43
CA THR A 666 29.78 -12.38 -39.55
C THR A 666 31.09 -12.94 -38.98
N LEU A 667 32.23 -12.32 -39.33
CA LEU A 667 33.55 -12.73 -38.83
C LEU A 667 33.71 -12.47 -37.33
N GLN A 668 33.15 -11.35 -36.82
CA GLN A 668 33.13 -11.03 -35.40
C GLN A 668 32.36 -12.09 -34.60
N THR A 669 31.19 -12.51 -35.08
CA THR A 669 30.44 -13.63 -34.46
C THR A 669 31.25 -14.91 -34.45
N GLY A 670 31.93 -15.24 -35.55
CA GLY A 670 32.81 -16.41 -35.64
C GLY A 670 34.03 -16.34 -34.72
N ALA A 671 34.59 -15.15 -34.47
CA ALA A 671 35.67 -14.93 -33.54
C ALA A 671 35.19 -15.04 -32.09
N ASN A 672 34.02 -14.48 -31.77
CA ASN A 672 33.39 -14.59 -30.46
C ASN A 672 33.04 -16.05 -30.12
N ALA A 673 32.52 -16.82 -31.07
CA ALA A 673 32.26 -18.25 -30.87
C ALA A 673 33.54 -19.04 -30.56
N ARG A 674 34.65 -18.76 -31.26
CA ARG A 674 35.95 -19.38 -30.97
C ARG A 674 36.54 -18.93 -29.62
N ARG A 675 36.29 -17.67 -29.23
CA ARG A 675 36.66 -17.18 -27.91
C ARG A 675 35.90 -17.92 -26.82
N ALA A 676 34.59 -18.10 -26.99
CA ALA A 676 33.76 -18.87 -26.06
C ALA A 676 34.23 -20.32 -25.95
N ILE A 677 34.63 -20.97 -27.05
CA ILE A 677 35.22 -22.32 -27.03
C ILE A 677 36.53 -22.33 -26.23
N LEU A 678 37.42 -21.34 -26.44
CA LEU A 678 38.67 -21.24 -25.68
C LEU A 678 38.44 -20.99 -24.18
N ASP A 679 37.48 -20.13 -23.84
CA ASP A 679 37.13 -19.82 -22.45
C ASP A 679 36.42 -21.01 -21.77
N ALA A 680 35.70 -21.83 -22.54
CA ALA A 680 35.05 -23.05 -22.06
C ALA A 680 36.02 -24.21 -21.79
N ILE A 681 37.22 -24.20 -22.38
CA ILE A 681 38.29 -25.15 -22.04
C ILE A 681 39.04 -24.57 -20.84
N PRO A 682 38.91 -25.09 -19.61
CA PRO A 682 39.57 -24.52 -18.45
C PRO A 682 41.10 -24.54 -18.61
N PRO A 683 41.85 -23.60 -18.00
CA PRO A 683 43.28 -23.74 -17.81
C PRO A 683 43.60 -25.12 -17.19
N VAL A 684 44.68 -25.75 -17.61
CA VAL A 684 45.01 -27.15 -17.25
C VAL A 684 45.11 -27.33 -15.73
N ASP A 685 45.60 -26.31 -15.04
CA ASP A 685 45.71 -26.17 -13.59
C ASP A 685 44.38 -25.92 -12.86
N LYS A 686 43.33 -25.55 -13.59
CA LYS A 686 41.98 -25.26 -13.08
C LYS A 686 40.90 -26.20 -13.62
N ASN A 687 41.28 -27.22 -14.40
CA ASN A 687 40.32 -28.14 -14.98
C ASN A 687 39.74 -29.03 -13.88
N VAL A 688 38.42 -28.94 -13.69
CA VAL A 688 37.71 -29.65 -12.61
C VAL A 688 37.87 -31.16 -12.72
N LEU A 689 37.93 -31.74 -13.93
CA LEU A 689 38.15 -33.18 -14.09
C LEU A 689 39.56 -33.57 -13.66
N LEU A 690 40.53 -32.69 -13.88
CA LEU A 690 41.92 -32.93 -13.54
C LEU A 690 42.21 -32.68 -12.06
N LEU A 691 41.62 -31.63 -11.49
CA LEU A 691 41.58 -31.40 -10.05
C LEU A 691 40.85 -32.53 -9.33
N ARG A 692 39.75 -33.07 -9.89
CA ARG A 692 39.06 -34.25 -9.36
C ARG A 692 39.88 -35.52 -9.51
N ALA A 693 40.60 -35.70 -10.62
CA ALA A 693 41.48 -36.85 -10.81
C ALA A 693 42.68 -36.80 -9.85
N ASP A 694 43.32 -35.63 -9.68
CA ASP A 694 44.40 -35.42 -8.71
C ASP A 694 43.88 -35.54 -7.28
N ALA A 695 42.70 -35.01 -6.98
CA ALA A 695 42.05 -35.17 -5.68
C ALA A 695 41.67 -36.63 -5.41
N ALA A 696 41.16 -37.37 -6.40
CA ALA A 696 40.86 -38.79 -6.28
C ALA A 696 42.14 -39.62 -6.09
N VAL A 697 43.25 -39.26 -6.74
CA VAL A 697 44.56 -39.89 -6.53
C VAL A 697 45.10 -39.56 -5.13
N ALA A 698 44.99 -38.30 -4.68
CA ALA A 698 45.38 -37.87 -3.34
C ALA A 698 44.51 -38.53 -2.26
N GLU A 699 43.22 -38.68 -2.53
CA GLU A 699 42.25 -39.35 -1.66
C GLU A 699 42.47 -40.85 -1.63
N LEU A 700 42.74 -41.52 -2.75
CA LEU A 700 43.13 -42.93 -2.76
C LEU A 700 44.43 -43.17 -1.99
N ARG A 701 45.38 -42.23 -2.08
CA ARG A 701 46.62 -42.27 -1.30
C ARG A 701 46.37 -42.07 0.19
N SER A 702 45.55 -41.09 0.56
CA SER A 702 45.13 -40.84 1.93
C SER A 702 44.34 -42.02 2.52
N ARG A 703 43.38 -42.56 1.76
CA ARG A 703 42.58 -43.73 2.12
C ARG A 703 43.44 -44.97 2.25
N LEU A 704 44.50 -45.13 1.45
CA LEU A 704 45.45 -46.24 1.62
C LEU A 704 46.23 -46.09 2.93
N GLU A 705 46.71 -44.89 3.24
CA GLU A 705 47.44 -44.59 4.50
C GLU A 705 46.53 -44.70 5.74
N GLU A 706 45.26 -44.34 5.60
CA GLU A 706 44.24 -44.40 6.64
C GLU A 706 43.65 -45.80 6.80
N ALA A 707 43.44 -46.55 5.72
CA ALA A 707 43.09 -47.98 5.76
C ALA A 707 44.19 -48.79 6.45
N GLN A 708 45.46 -48.43 6.24
CA GLN A 708 46.59 -49.11 6.86
C GLN A 708 46.75 -48.73 8.35
N ARG A 709 46.40 -47.50 8.74
CA ARG A 709 46.30 -47.08 10.15
C ARG A 709 45.09 -47.66 10.87
N SER A 710 43.93 -47.67 10.22
CA SER A 710 42.68 -48.19 10.76
C SER A 710 42.68 -49.71 10.88
N LEU A 711 43.33 -50.46 9.98
CA LEU A 711 43.52 -51.91 10.16
C LEU A 711 44.29 -52.21 11.46
N ASN A 712 45.34 -51.44 11.75
CA ASN A 712 46.11 -51.57 12.99
C ASN A 712 45.29 -51.15 14.24
N ALA A 713 44.47 -50.10 14.11
CA ALA A 713 43.59 -49.64 15.19
C ALA A 713 42.41 -50.60 15.45
N LEU A 714 41.83 -51.17 14.39
CA LEU A 714 40.72 -52.13 14.44
C LEU A 714 41.19 -53.44 15.08
N ALA A 715 42.40 -53.91 14.76
CA ALA A 715 43.03 -55.04 15.45
C ALA A 715 43.20 -54.79 16.97
N THR A 716 43.51 -53.54 17.35
CA THR A 716 43.69 -53.14 18.75
C THR A 716 42.35 -52.98 19.50
N ARG A 717 41.35 -52.32 18.89
CA ARG A 717 40.00 -52.12 19.47
C ARG A 717 39.21 -53.43 19.54
N TYR A 718 39.40 -54.32 18.58
CA TYR A 718 38.83 -55.67 18.63
C TYR A 718 39.32 -56.45 19.86
N ALA A 719 40.62 -56.34 20.20
CA ALA A 719 41.16 -56.91 21.42
C ALA A 719 40.57 -56.28 22.71
N GLN A 720 40.28 -54.97 22.69
CA GLN A 720 39.66 -54.26 23.82
C GLN A 720 38.17 -54.60 24.01
N MET A 721 37.42 -54.73 22.92
CA MET A 721 36.00 -55.13 22.93
C MET A 721 35.82 -56.55 23.47
N ILE A 722 36.70 -57.50 23.08
CA ILE A 722 36.72 -58.86 23.65
C ILE A 722 36.99 -58.81 25.16
N ALA A 723 37.85 -57.90 25.63
CA ALA A 723 38.14 -57.73 27.04
C ALA A 723 36.96 -57.12 27.83
N ALA A 724 36.26 -56.14 27.25
CA ALA A 724 35.10 -55.48 27.88
C ALA A 724 33.87 -56.42 28.00
N VAL A 725 33.59 -57.21 26.96
CA VAL A 725 32.49 -58.20 26.98
C VAL A 725 32.78 -59.31 28.01
N LYS A 726 34.04 -59.73 28.19
CA LYS A 726 34.45 -60.68 29.24
C LYS A 726 34.31 -60.11 30.66
N ALA A 727 34.30 -58.79 30.82
CA ALA A 727 34.24 -58.10 32.11
C ALA A 727 32.80 -57.75 32.58
N GLY A 728 31.77 -58.01 31.76
CA GLY A 728 30.37 -57.81 32.12
C GLY A 728 29.88 -56.35 32.15
N ALA A 729 30.62 -55.41 31.55
CA ALA A 729 30.22 -54.00 31.45
C ALA A 729 29.13 -53.80 30.38
N ASP A 730 28.22 -52.85 30.62
CA ASP A 730 27.19 -52.47 29.64
C ASP A 730 27.81 -51.58 28.55
N PRO A 731 27.92 -52.05 27.30
CA PRO A 731 28.79 -51.42 26.34
C PRO A 731 28.14 -50.22 25.64
N LEU A 732 26.85 -49.90 25.84
CA LEU A 732 26.15 -48.87 25.06
C LEU A 732 25.00 -48.17 25.82
N ALA A 733 24.99 -46.83 25.82
CA ALA A 733 23.88 -45.97 26.21
C ALA A 733 23.60 -44.94 25.11
N ILE A 734 22.33 -44.63 24.83
CA ILE A 734 21.90 -43.60 23.87
C ILE A 734 21.19 -42.51 24.67
N GLU A 735 21.68 -41.26 24.56
CA GLU A 735 21.22 -40.10 25.33
C GLU A 735 20.35 -39.15 24.50
N HIS A 736 20.54 -39.12 23.18
CA HIS A 736 19.77 -38.25 22.28
C HIS A 736 19.66 -38.84 20.87
N ALA A 737 18.48 -38.68 20.25
CA ALA A 737 18.21 -39.09 18.88
C ALA A 737 17.36 -38.03 18.14
N GLU A 738 17.86 -37.56 17.00
CA GLU A 738 17.14 -36.67 16.09
C GLU A 738 17.30 -37.15 14.65
N PHE A 739 16.31 -36.87 13.78
CA PHE A 739 16.44 -37.15 12.35
C PHE A 739 15.87 -36.06 11.46
N HIS A 740 16.44 -35.99 10.25
CA HIS A 740 16.04 -35.08 9.18
C HIS A 740 15.67 -35.90 7.94
N ALA A 741 14.47 -35.70 7.40
CA ALA A 741 14.01 -36.43 6.22
C ALA A 741 12.94 -35.69 5.43
N ASN A 742 12.66 -36.13 4.20
CA ASN A 742 11.45 -35.73 3.49
C ASN A 742 10.25 -36.54 4.01
N LEU A 743 9.09 -35.91 4.20
CA LEU A 743 7.88 -36.60 4.71
C LEU A 743 7.49 -37.82 3.87
N ALA A 744 7.68 -37.76 2.55
CA ALA A 744 7.41 -38.89 1.66
C ALA A 744 8.32 -40.10 1.95
N VAL A 745 9.57 -39.86 2.35
CA VAL A 745 10.52 -40.91 2.76
C VAL A 745 10.10 -41.52 4.09
N VAL A 746 9.64 -40.70 5.04
CA VAL A 746 9.14 -41.17 6.35
C VAL A 746 7.88 -42.03 6.18
N GLN A 747 6.92 -41.60 5.36
CA GLN A 747 5.70 -42.36 5.08
C GLN A 747 5.96 -43.64 4.26
N GLY A 748 6.94 -43.61 3.36
CA GLY A 748 7.35 -44.75 2.55
C GLY A 748 8.24 -45.76 3.28
N GLY A 749 8.62 -45.48 4.55
CA GLY A 749 9.53 -46.33 5.32
C GLY A 749 10.94 -46.39 4.74
N GLY A 750 11.39 -45.36 4.02
CA GLY A 750 12.74 -45.29 3.46
C GLY A 750 13.77 -44.87 4.49
N ALA A 751 15.05 -45.01 4.14
CA ALA A 751 16.16 -44.59 5.00
C ALA A 751 16.12 -43.08 5.29
N THR A 752 16.18 -42.71 6.58
CA THR A 752 16.20 -41.33 7.05
C THR A 752 17.55 -41.00 7.68
N SER A 753 18.00 -39.74 7.65
CA SER A 753 19.30 -39.36 8.23
C SER A 753 19.15 -39.11 9.73
N TRP A 754 19.75 -39.97 10.55
CA TRP A 754 19.74 -39.88 12.01
C TRP A 754 21.04 -39.33 12.57
N ILE A 755 20.91 -38.59 13.67
CA ILE A 755 22.00 -38.17 14.54
C ILE A 755 21.72 -38.80 15.91
N LEU A 756 22.60 -39.70 16.34
CA LEU A 756 22.54 -40.39 17.62
C LEU A 756 23.70 -39.95 18.50
N ARG A 757 23.45 -39.61 19.76
CA ARG A 757 24.48 -39.30 20.75
C ARG A 757 24.35 -40.18 21.98
N GLY A 758 25.46 -40.58 22.57
CA GLY A 758 25.47 -41.40 23.78
C GLY A 758 26.86 -41.87 24.17
N THR A 759 26.95 -42.98 24.91
CA THR A 759 28.21 -43.58 25.39
C THR A 759 28.38 -45.01 24.89
N PHE A 760 29.54 -45.35 24.31
CA PHE A 760 29.90 -46.70 23.87
C PHE A 760 31.23 -47.14 24.49
N VAL A 761 31.24 -48.25 25.23
CA VAL A 761 32.39 -48.78 26.00
C VAL A 761 33.04 -47.69 26.87
N GLY A 762 32.21 -46.89 27.55
CA GLY A 762 32.64 -45.82 28.44
C GLY A 762 33.17 -44.55 27.76
N GLN A 763 33.08 -44.43 26.43
CA GLN A 763 33.47 -43.23 25.67
C GLN A 763 32.24 -42.58 25.01
N PRO A 764 32.13 -41.23 24.98
CA PRO A 764 31.04 -40.57 24.29
C PRO A 764 31.14 -40.74 22.77
N PHE A 765 30.00 -40.86 22.08
CA PHE A 765 29.92 -40.92 20.61
C PHE A 765 28.84 -39.98 20.06
N GLU A 766 29.06 -39.50 18.83
CA GLU A 766 28.04 -38.90 17.97
C GLU A 766 28.07 -39.62 16.62
N LEU A 767 26.98 -40.28 16.26
CA LEU A 767 26.86 -41.07 15.04
C LEU A 767 25.84 -40.42 14.09
N LYS A 768 26.29 -40.10 12.88
CA LYS A 768 25.42 -39.62 11.79
C LYS A 768 25.30 -40.67 10.70
N ARG A 769 24.11 -41.24 10.51
CA ARG A 769 23.87 -42.34 9.56
C ARG A 769 22.47 -42.30 8.97
N GLU A 770 22.35 -42.77 7.74
CA GLU A 770 21.06 -43.14 7.18
C GLU A 770 20.60 -44.47 7.79
N LEU A 771 19.41 -44.49 8.40
CA LEU A 771 18.82 -45.67 9.01
C LEU A 771 17.43 -45.92 8.42
N ASP A 772 17.19 -47.17 8.05
CA ASP A 772 15.90 -47.65 7.57
C ASP A 772 15.19 -48.44 8.66
N PHE A 773 14.19 -47.81 9.29
CA PHE A 773 13.36 -48.44 10.32
C PHE A 773 12.20 -49.27 9.75
N GLY A 774 12.00 -49.27 8.43
CA GLY A 774 11.22 -50.29 7.73
C GLY A 774 11.89 -51.68 7.77
N SER A 775 13.21 -51.72 7.99
CA SER A 775 13.97 -52.93 8.29
C SER A 775 14.81 -52.78 9.57
N PRO A 776 14.21 -52.96 10.76
CA PRO A 776 14.88 -52.72 12.05
C PRO A 776 16.22 -53.44 12.20
N ALA A 777 16.36 -54.66 11.65
CA ALA A 777 17.61 -55.42 11.68
C ALA A 777 18.75 -54.74 10.89
N GLN A 778 18.44 -54.09 9.77
CA GLN A 778 19.43 -53.37 8.96
C GLN A 778 19.84 -52.05 9.63
N ALA A 779 18.90 -51.31 10.20
CA ALA A 779 19.19 -50.12 10.99
C ALA A 779 20.11 -50.44 12.19
N VAL A 780 19.80 -51.50 12.94
CA VAL A 780 20.63 -51.97 14.06
C VAL A 780 22.03 -52.34 13.58
N ALA A 781 22.18 -53.09 12.47
CA ALA A 781 23.49 -53.45 11.93
C ALA A 781 24.31 -52.22 11.48
N ALA A 782 23.65 -51.21 10.91
CA ALA A 782 24.28 -49.96 10.51
C ALA A 782 24.77 -49.14 11.71
N ILE A 783 24.00 -49.10 12.80
CA ILE A 783 24.40 -48.47 14.06
C ILE A 783 25.65 -49.17 14.63
N LEU A 784 25.64 -50.51 14.73
CA LEU A 784 26.77 -51.29 15.25
C LEU A 784 28.06 -51.09 14.44
N THR A 785 27.93 -51.10 13.12
CA THR A 785 29.07 -50.87 12.23
C THR A 785 29.66 -49.47 12.44
N GLY A 786 28.80 -48.46 12.62
CA GLY A 786 29.21 -47.10 12.92
C GLY A 786 29.95 -46.97 14.26
N LEU A 787 29.46 -47.61 15.31
CA LEU A 787 30.06 -47.60 16.66
C LEU A 787 31.42 -48.29 16.73
N VAL A 788 31.68 -49.29 15.88
CA VAL A 788 32.98 -49.99 15.83
C VAL A 788 34.01 -49.20 15.00
N GLN A 789 33.55 -48.45 13.99
CA GLN A 789 34.41 -47.70 13.06
C GLN A 789 34.79 -46.31 13.56
N GLY A 790 33.93 -45.62 14.33
CA GLY A 790 34.25 -44.36 15.03
C GLY A 790 34.94 -44.63 16.35
#